data_AF-A0A1B6M6M4-F1
#
_entry.id   AF-A0A1B6M6M4-F1
#
_cell.length_a   1.000
_cell.length_b   1.000
_cell.length_c   1.000
_cell.angle_alpha   90.00
_cell.angle_beta   90.00
_cell.angle_gamma   90.00
#
_symmetry.space_group_name_H-M   'P 1'
#
loop_
_entity.id
_entity.type
_entity.pdbx_description
1 polymer ?
#
loop_
_entity_poly.entity_id
_entity_poly.type
_entity_poly.pdbx_seq_one_letter_code
_entity_poly.pdbx_strand_id
1 'polypeptide(L)'
;MEREFADILKQIGCTDGLAVPVANEENRLLQKEVEDKLRLKADLIMKLEIQEEQKRRVLKQVENLKLQKEQNQQLIVAQRNQRDTEHTLLKESESKLNKTRQEIRNMNKKIQDSEHNQFLLQEEIAHSMKRLDHLKSLVEWGEEARHAWQEELAAGERNNNVLERFRLEDDAKFKEMELRRQRLKIDVMERDAILMKELNSLTTLENQLEQVSRLFRRAHNERMSLISYWENAVRILQQRDNNIDVTLQEIEKLRQLGVEKSQVLQEERKFYETQCQNNEELERQLAEVNGKVVLQRRQNLEQTNDTSDIKSEVLTLRGMLADVGNALGKERSHNSLLAGELQAKRAQHNSLQQPIHELEVRLRELNDADLTAAQRAKEIDNILQAAERNNNALQNKVDKLQEKVFEKTQELNTLKETSKLLENELNIYEMNRETFEKRMVEIEKEFINKEQILYELDMELVNLDSRLGRLQGARTDEEKIACKSKILELEEATRKKTDILNVVTAQNNKAKTEQLRISQSLEEEQGLFKRLTERRQELMFMVEGGQKELTRLRDSNKQVQVTLNLLQLRVDQRQKTLAKHDSQVYDLEKEKQELDNALRDRKVEIGQQMDLMAAKKRSLEDEKSELKKALEHLHIRISQLQKKHDIVMDTLGKEEEGEDFSVARFKIKMAQERHELQQIGDELDSKIKKAENEIPAMENTLRVISAANDCYKRNLDSIDSNSPEMQEKKRLEEKLEDTKINLKERQMELKEIAAKIHELEFSLSELLECEERVKAEWKDRDVSARALDKELEEQQSKLARAEKL
;
A
#
# COMPACT_ATOMS: atom_id res chain seq x y z
N MET A 1 1.26 -59.42 -1.46
CA MET A 1 -0.09 -59.97 -1.60
C MET A 1 -1.12 -58.82 -1.68
N GLU A 2 -0.98 -57.90 -2.64
CA GLU A 2 -1.92 -56.77 -2.81
C GLU A 2 -2.73 -56.85 -4.11
N ARG A 3 -2.18 -57.46 -5.16
CA ARG A 3 -2.88 -57.60 -6.46
C ARG A 3 -4.01 -58.63 -6.43
N GLU A 4 -3.84 -59.72 -5.69
CA GLU A 4 -4.82 -60.82 -5.65
C GLU A 4 -6.16 -60.41 -5.05
N PHE A 5 -6.21 -59.43 -4.14
CA PHE A 5 -7.46 -58.98 -3.51
C PHE A 5 -8.27 -58.00 -4.38
N ALA A 6 -7.60 -57.21 -5.22
CA ALA A 6 -8.25 -56.21 -6.07
C ALA A 6 -8.98 -56.82 -7.27
N ASP A 7 -8.41 -57.87 -7.89
CA ASP A 7 -9.03 -58.51 -9.04
C ASP A 7 -10.20 -59.45 -8.65
N ILE A 8 -10.21 -59.97 -7.40
CA ILE A 8 -11.40 -60.63 -6.82
C ILE A 8 -12.57 -59.64 -6.72
N LEU A 9 -12.35 -58.42 -6.24
CA LEU A 9 -13.42 -57.41 -6.08
C LEU A 9 -14.05 -57.01 -7.43
N LYS A 10 -13.27 -56.97 -8.52
CA LYS A 10 -13.79 -56.70 -9.87
C LYS A 10 -14.72 -57.80 -10.39
N GLN A 11 -14.45 -59.07 -10.08
CA GLN A 11 -15.26 -60.19 -10.59
C GLN A 11 -16.68 -60.23 -10.01
N ILE A 12 -16.93 -59.54 -8.89
CA ILE A 12 -18.25 -59.47 -8.24
C ILE A 12 -18.97 -58.13 -8.51
N GLY A 13 -18.66 -57.49 -9.65
CA GLY A 13 -19.47 -56.43 -10.25
C GLY A 13 -19.46 -55.06 -9.55
N CYS A 14 -18.57 -54.83 -8.57
CA CYS A 14 -18.48 -53.56 -7.86
C CYS A 14 -17.30 -52.73 -8.35
N THR A 15 -17.52 -51.98 -9.44
CA THR A 15 -16.49 -51.12 -10.07
C THR A 15 -16.84 -49.65 -10.17
N ASP A 16 -18.11 -49.25 -10.01
CA ASP A 16 -18.54 -47.84 -9.93
C ASP A 16 -19.73 -47.68 -8.97
N GLY A 17 -19.69 -46.63 -8.15
CA GLY A 17 -20.72 -46.30 -7.15
C GLY A 17 -20.59 -47.00 -5.79
N LEU A 18 -21.49 -46.67 -4.86
CA LEU A 18 -21.50 -47.13 -3.46
C LEU A 18 -21.94 -48.60 -3.26
N ALA A 19 -21.92 -49.42 -4.31
CA ALA A 19 -22.31 -50.82 -4.24
C ALA A 19 -21.19 -51.69 -3.63
N VAL A 20 -21.57 -52.60 -2.73
CA VAL A 20 -20.69 -53.61 -2.13
C VAL A 20 -21.26 -54.99 -2.49
N PRO A 21 -20.45 -56.01 -2.87
CA PRO A 21 -20.99 -57.23 -3.46
C PRO A 21 -21.81 -58.12 -2.50
N VAL A 22 -21.75 -57.82 -1.19
CA VAL A 22 -22.44 -58.56 -0.12
C VAL A 22 -23.23 -57.59 0.76
N ALA A 23 -24.01 -56.70 0.13
CA ALA A 23 -25.05 -55.95 0.81
C ALA A 23 -26.21 -56.90 1.16
N ASN A 24 -26.49 -57.11 2.45
CA ASN A 24 -27.74 -57.73 2.90
C ASN A 24 -28.93 -56.78 2.61
N GLU A 25 -30.16 -57.25 2.83
CA GLU A 25 -31.37 -56.45 2.53
C GLU A 25 -31.39 -55.12 3.32
N GLU A 26 -30.86 -55.12 4.55
CA GLU A 26 -30.62 -53.90 5.34
C GLU A 26 -29.63 -52.95 4.66
N ASN A 27 -28.46 -53.43 4.22
CA ASN A 27 -27.48 -52.62 3.50
C ASN A 27 -28.02 -52.08 2.16
N ARG A 28 -28.94 -52.80 1.48
CA ARG A 28 -29.64 -52.28 0.30
C ARG A 28 -30.69 -51.22 0.64
N LEU A 29 -31.42 -51.39 1.74
CA LEU A 29 -32.31 -50.35 2.27
C LEU A 29 -31.51 -49.12 2.71
N LEU A 30 -30.37 -49.30 3.38
CA LEU A 30 -29.41 -48.25 3.73
C LEU A 30 -28.79 -47.59 2.49
N GLN A 31 -28.61 -48.31 1.39
CA GLN A 31 -28.10 -47.72 0.14
C GLN A 31 -29.15 -46.81 -0.52
N LYS A 32 -30.43 -47.22 -0.55
CA LYS A 32 -31.53 -46.34 -0.93
C LYS A 32 -31.73 -45.18 0.04
N GLU A 33 -31.60 -45.45 1.34
CA GLU A 33 -31.61 -44.40 2.36
C GLU A 33 -30.45 -43.43 2.10
N VAL A 34 -29.25 -43.88 1.71
CA VAL A 34 -28.15 -43.00 1.32
C VAL A 34 -28.49 -42.18 0.07
N GLU A 35 -29.17 -42.73 -0.95
CA GLU A 35 -29.62 -41.95 -2.12
C GLU A 35 -30.67 -40.88 -1.73
N ASP A 36 -31.66 -41.23 -0.91
CA ASP A 36 -32.64 -40.27 -0.38
C ASP A 36 -32.01 -39.28 0.61
N LYS A 37 -30.94 -39.66 1.34
CA LYS A 37 -30.13 -38.76 2.17
C LYS A 37 -29.17 -37.91 1.34
N LEU A 38 -28.81 -38.31 0.12
CA LEU A 38 -28.07 -37.48 -0.84
C LEU A 38 -28.99 -36.44 -1.48
N ARG A 39 -30.26 -36.79 -1.74
CA ARG A 39 -31.30 -35.82 -2.09
C ARG A 39 -31.60 -34.87 -0.92
N LEU A 40 -31.79 -35.41 0.29
CA LEU A 40 -31.91 -34.62 1.51
C LEU A 40 -30.66 -33.77 1.76
N LYS A 41 -29.46 -34.23 1.40
CA LYS A 41 -28.20 -33.47 1.46
C LYS A 41 -28.21 -32.31 0.46
N ALA A 42 -28.74 -32.46 -0.74
CA ALA A 42 -28.90 -31.34 -1.68
C ALA A 42 -29.89 -30.29 -1.11
N ASP A 43 -31.04 -30.74 -0.63
CA ASP A 43 -32.03 -29.93 0.09
C ASP A 43 -31.44 -29.23 1.33
N LEU A 44 -30.60 -29.95 2.09
CA LEU A 44 -29.91 -29.44 3.27
C LEU A 44 -28.73 -28.55 2.91
N ILE A 45 -28.10 -28.69 1.75
CA ILE A 45 -27.10 -27.74 1.22
C ILE A 45 -27.79 -26.44 0.84
N MET A 46 -28.93 -26.47 0.14
CA MET A 46 -29.70 -25.26 -0.16
C MET A 46 -30.21 -24.58 1.14
N LYS A 47 -30.66 -25.36 2.13
CA LYS A 47 -31.00 -24.85 3.47
C LYS A 47 -29.74 -24.36 4.23
N LEU A 48 -28.58 -25.00 4.04
CA LEU A 48 -27.30 -24.59 4.61
C LEU A 48 -26.86 -23.26 4.01
N GLU A 49 -26.91 -23.05 2.70
CA GLU A 49 -26.58 -21.76 2.06
C GLU A 49 -27.45 -20.61 2.59
N ILE A 50 -28.77 -20.84 2.74
CA ILE A 50 -29.70 -19.90 3.37
C ILE A 50 -29.31 -19.65 4.84
N GLN A 51 -29.00 -20.70 5.60
CA GLN A 51 -28.49 -20.59 6.98
C GLN A 51 -27.11 -19.96 7.04
N GLU A 52 -26.27 -20.07 6.02
CA GLU A 52 -24.95 -19.47 5.92
C GLU A 52 -25.00 -18.01 5.50
N GLU A 53 -26.03 -17.58 4.77
CA GLU A 53 -26.33 -16.18 4.55
C GLU A 53 -27.04 -15.52 5.75
N GLN A 54 -27.85 -16.28 6.51
CA GLN A 54 -28.30 -15.84 7.83
C GLN A 54 -27.12 -15.74 8.81
N LYS A 55 -26.25 -16.75 8.89
CA LYS A 55 -24.99 -16.77 9.66
C LYS A 55 -24.02 -15.67 9.22
N ARG A 56 -23.87 -15.35 7.93
CA ARG A 56 -23.06 -14.20 7.46
C ARG A 56 -23.66 -12.86 7.93
N ARG A 57 -24.99 -12.70 7.89
CA ARG A 57 -25.67 -11.52 8.47
C ARG A 57 -25.50 -11.43 9.99
N VAL A 58 -25.67 -12.55 10.71
CA VAL A 58 -25.46 -12.64 12.17
C VAL A 58 -23.99 -12.45 12.54
N LEU A 59 -23.03 -12.96 11.77
CA LEU A 59 -21.59 -12.74 11.97
C LEU A 59 -21.25 -11.26 11.80
N LYS A 60 -21.78 -10.59 10.76
CA LYS A 60 -21.61 -9.14 10.59
C LYS A 60 -22.26 -8.33 11.72
N GLN A 61 -23.40 -8.79 12.25
CA GLN A 61 -23.99 -8.22 13.47
C GLN A 61 -23.12 -8.48 14.71
N VAL A 62 -22.53 -9.67 14.85
CA VAL A 62 -21.60 -10.04 15.92
C VAL A 62 -20.27 -9.30 15.81
N GLU A 63 -19.81 -8.96 14.61
CA GLU A 63 -18.65 -8.08 14.36
C GLU A 63 -18.97 -6.64 14.77
N ASN A 64 -20.13 -6.11 14.39
CA ASN A 64 -20.60 -4.81 14.88
C ASN A 64 -20.75 -4.79 16.41
N LEU A 65 -21.28 -5.86 17.02
CA LEU A 65 -21.40 -6.02 18.48
C LEU A 65 -20.04 -6.23 19.16
N LYS A 66 -19.06 -6.88 18.50
CA LYS A 66 -17.67 -6.97 18.97
C LYS A 66 -17.01 -5.59 18.95
N LEU A 67 -17.19 -4.82 17.87
CA LEU A 67 -16.68 -3.46 17.75
C LEU A 67 -17.31 -2.52 18.79
N GLN A 68 -18.63 -2.59 18.99
CA GLN A 68 -19.32 -1.88 20.07
C GLN A 68 -18.85 -2.33 21.46
N LYS A 69 -18.66 -3.65 21.67
CA LYS A 69 -18.09 -4.18 22.92
C LYS A 69 -16.67 -3.67 23.14
N GLU A 70 -15.86 -3.57 22.09
CA GLU A 70 -14.48 -3.09 22.17
C GLU A 70 -14.44 -1.58 22.45
N GLN A 71 -15.25 -0.78 21.76
CA GLN A 71 -15.43 0.66 22.05
C GLN A 71 -15.92 0.87 23.50
N ASN A 72 -16.90 0.10 23.95
CA ASN A 72 -17.38 0.14 25.34
C ASN A 72 -16.31 -0.35 26.34
N GLN A 73 -15.49 -1.34 25.97
CA GLN A 73 -14.39 -1.83 26.80
C GLN A 73 -13.26 -0.80 26.89
N GLN A 74 -12.94 -0.10 25.80
CA GLN A 74 -12.00 1.03 25.78
C GLN A 74 -12.53 2.18 26.64
N LEU A 75 -13.83 2.51 26.57
CA LEU A 75 -14.48 3.49 27.43
C LEU A 75 -14.46 3.09 28.91
N ILE A 76 -14.75 1.82 29.23
CA ILE A 76 -14.67 1.29 30.61
C ILE A 76 -13.23 1.30 31.13
N VAL A 77 -12.24 1.01 30.28
CA VAL A 77 -10.82 1.11 30.65
C VAL A 77 -10.42 2.56 30.86
N ALA A 78 -10.86 3.50 30.02
CA ALA A 78 -10.62 4.93 30.21
C ALA A 78 -11.24 5.44 31.53
N GLN A 79 -12.49 5.05 31.83
CA GLN A 79 -13.16 5.39 33.10
C GLN A 79 -12.49 4.74 34.32
N ARG A 80 -12.00 3.50 34.21
CA ARG A 80 -11.21 2.86 35.28
C ARG A 80 -9.89 3.58 35.50
N ASN A 81 -9.17 3.89 34.44
CA ASN A 81 -7.91 4.63 34.50
C ASN A 81 -8.12 6.03 35.11
N GLN A 82 -9.20 6.74 34.73
CA GLN A 82 -9.58 8.01 35.33
C GLN A 82 -9.90 7.86 36.83
N ARG A 83 -10.75 6.91 37.21
CA ARG A 83 -11.06 6.63 38.62
C ARG A 83 -9.79 6.31 39.42
N ASP A 84 -8.86 5.57 38.82
CA ASP A 84 -7.63 5.14 39.47
C ASP A 84 -6.61 6.29 39.59
N THR A 85 -6.59 7.24 38.65
CA THR A 85 -5.83 8.50 38.81
C THR A 85 -6.49 9.46 39.81
N GLU A 86 -7.81 9.57 39.83
CA GLU A 86 -8.54 10.33 40.86
C GLU A 86 -8.29 9.77 42.26
N HIS A 87 -8.26 8.44 42.40
CA HIS A 87 -7.97 7.75 43.66
C HIS A 87 -6.49 7.85 44.08
N THR A 88 -5.52 7.88 43.16
CA THR A 88 -4.11 8.18 43.52
C THR A 88 -3.93 9.64 43.91
N LEU A 89 -4.57 10.58 43.20
CA LEU A 89 -4.60 12.01 43.57
C LEU A 89 -5.24 12.22 44.95
N LEU A 90 -6.32 11.50 45.26
CA LEU A 90 -6.96 11.52 46.57
C LEU A 90 -6.01 10.99 47.65
N LYS A 91 -5.36 9.84 47.45
CA LYS A 91 -4.37 9.30 48.39
C LYS A 91 -3.15 10.20 48.57
N GLU A 92 -2.69 10.87 47.51
CA GLU A 92 -1.67 11.90 47.64
C GLU A 92 -2.16 13.07 48.51
N SER A 93 -3.40 13.52 48.33
CA SER A 93 -3.98 14.61 49.13
C SER A 93 -4.13 14.22 50.61
N GLU A 94 -4.55 12.99 50.90
CA GLU A 94 -4.63 12.42 52.25
C GLU A 94 -3.24 12.30 52.87
N SER A 95 -2.24 11.83 52.11
CA SER A 95 -0.85 11.72 52.56
C SER A 95 -0.25 13.10 52.88
N LYS A 96 -0.43 14.09 51.99
CA LYS A 96 -0.02 15.48 52.20
C LYS A 96 -0.71 16.07 53.44
N LEU A 97 -2.02 15.89 53.57
CA LEU A 97 -2.82 16.35 54.72
C LEU A 97 -2.43 15.67 56.04
N ASN A 98 -2.10 14.38 56.03
CA ASN A 98 -1.63 13.66 57.21
C ASN A 98 -0.19 14.07 57.60
N LYS A 99 0.68 14.33 56.62
CA LYS A 99 2.00 14.94 56.87
C LYS A 99 1.85 16.33 57.50
N THR A 100 1.02 17.21 56.95
CA THR A 100 0.75 18.54 57.52
C THR A 100 0.17 18.44 58.93
N ARG A 101 -0.74 17.49 59.20
CA ARG A 101 -1.24 17.21 60.56
C ARG A 101 -0.14 16.74 61.51
N GLN A 102 0.83 15.94 61.04
CA GLN A 102 1.99 15.51 61.84
C GLN A 102 2.96 16.67 62.10
N GLU A 103 3.20 17.52 61.12
CA GLU A 103 4.01 18.74 61.26
C GLU A 103 3.38 19.70 62.27
N ILE A 104 2.06 19.94 62.21
CA ILE A 104 1.31 20.71 63.22
C ILE A 104 1.48 20.10 64.62
N ARG A 105 1.32 18.78 64.78
CA ARG A 105 1.54 18.11 66.09
C ARG A 105 2.97 18.28 66.59
N ASN A 106 3.96 18.20 65.70
CA ASN A 106 5.38 18.37 66.06
C ASN A 106 5.71 19.82 66.43
N MET A 107 5.09 20.82 65.77
CA MET A 107 5.22 22.22 66.15
C MET A 107 4.52 22.51 67.48
N ASN A 108 3.32 21.98 67.71
CA ASN A 108 2.61 22.12 68.98
C ASN A 108 3.42 21.51 70.15
N LYS A 109 4.08 20.37 69.94
CA LYS A 109 5.04 19.84 70.92
C LYS A 109 6.18 20.80 71.20
N LYS A 110 6.87 21.30 70.16
CA LYS A 110 7.96 22.29 70.32
C LYS A 110 7.51 23.56 71.03
N ILE A 111 6.26 23.98 70.84
CA ILE A 111 5.66 25.11 71.57
C ILE A 111 5.53 24.74 73.06
N GLN A 112 4.93 23.60 73.39
CA GLN A 112 4.82 23.12 74.78
C GLN A 112 6.19 22.91 75.45
N ASP A 113 7.17 22.36 74.72
CA ASP A 113 8.55 22.21 75.20
C ASP A 113 9.18 23.59 75.46
N SER A 114 8.90 24.60 74.63
CA SER A 114 9.39 25.96 74.80
C SER A 114 8.70 26.70 75.95
N GLU A 115 7.38 26.52 76.12
CA GLU A 115 6.59 27.04 77.24
C GLU A 115 7.08 26.45 78.57
N HIS A 116 7.38 25.14 78.60
CA HIS A 116 7.95 24.49 79.78
C HIS A 116 9.37 24.97 80.09
N ASN A 117 10.25 25.09 79.08
CA ASN A 117 11.58 25.67 79.26
C ASN A 117 11.52 27.14 79.72
N GLN A 118 10.57 27.92 79.20
CA GLN A 118 10.33 29.29 79.65
C GLN A 118 9.87 29.33 81.12
N PHE A 119 9.00 28.42 81.54
CA PHE A 119 8.58 28.29 82.94
C PHE A 119 9.77 27.93 83.86
N LEU A 120 10.57 26.93 83.50
CA LEU A 120 11.77 26.55 84.26
C LEU A 120 12.77 27.71 84.37
N LEU A 121 13.02 28.43 83.28
CA LEU A 121 13.87 29.63 83.31
C LEU A 121 13.29 30.75 84.17
N GLN A 122 11.96 30.90 84.24
CA GLN A 122 11.31 31.85 85.16
C GLN A 122 11.46 31.44 86.63
N GLU A 123 11.40 30.14 86.95
CA GLU A 123 11.71 29.64 88.30
C GLU A 123 13.20 29.80 88.66
N GLU A 124 14.12 29.53 87.73
CA GLU A 124 15.56 29.77 87.92
C GLU A 124 15.88 31.26 88.09
N ILE A 125 15.22 32.15 87.36
CA ILE A 125 15.33 33.62 87.55
C ILE A 125 14.79 34.01 88.93
N ALA A 126 13.64 33.49 89.36
CA ALA A 126 13.09 33.77 90.68
C ALA A 126 13.98 33.24 91.83
N HIS A 127 14.61 32.08 91.65
CA HIS A 127 15.55 31.51 92.61
C HIS A 127 16.89 32.28 92.64
N SER A 128 17.43 32.64 91.48
CA SER A 128 18.67 33.41 91.38
C SER A 128 18.50 34.85 91.87
N MET A 129 17.33 35.49 91.70
CA MET A 129 16.99 36.76 92.35
C MET A 129 17.04 36.65 93.88
N LYS A 130 16.36 35.65 94.48
CA LYS A 130 16.41 35.41 95.94
C LYS A 130 17.84 35.17 96.43
N ARG A 131 18.64 34.41 95.67
CA ARG A 131 20.07 34.17 95.98
C ARG A 131 20.91 35.44 95.85
N LEU A 132 20.63 36.30 94.88
CA LEU A 132 21.32 37.57 94.65
C LEU A 132 21.03 38.57 95.79
N ASP A 133 19.80 38.63 96.28
CA ASP A 133 19.46 39.49 97.44
C ASP A 133 20.09 38.97 98.74
N HIS A 134 20.16 37.64 98.93
CA HIS A 134 20.95 37.07 100.03
C HIS A 134 22.45 37.39 99.90
N LEU A 135 23.01 37.30 98.69
CA LEU A 135 24.42 37.62 98.44
C LEU A 135 24.75 39.10 98.68
N LYS A 136 23.83 40.05 98.44
CA LYS A 136 24.03 41.47 98.82
C LYS A 136 24.31 41.61 100.32
N SER A 137 23.47 41.01 101.17
CA SER A 137 23.65 41.06 102.64
C SER A 137 24.96 40.41 103.12
N LEU A 138 25.50 39.45 102.36
CA LEU A 138 26.82 38.86 102.61
C LEU A 138 27.99 39.73 102.09
N VAL A 139 27.78 40.48 101.01
CA VAL A 139 28.79 41.42 100.47
C VAL A 139 28.97 42.63 101.37
N GLU A 140 27.88 43.16 101.93
CA GLU A 140 27.88 44.26 102.90
C GLU A 140 28.72 43.88 104.14
N TRP A 141 28.44 42.72 104.76
CA TRP A 141 29.27 42.18 105.85
C TRP A 141 30.71 41.88 105.41
N GLY A 142 30.89 41.39 104.18
CA GLY A 142 32.18 41.12 103.58
C GLY A 142 32.99 42.35 103.20
N GLU A 143 32.44 43.57 103.27
CA GLU A 143 33.15 44.83 103.06
C GLU A 143 33.86 45.30 104.32
N GLU A 144 33.16 45.24 105.47
CA GLU A 144 33.72 45.55 106.78
C GLU A 144 34.91 44.62 107.10
N ALA A 145 34.76 43.32 106.86
CA ALA A 145 35.83 42.34 107.07
C ALA A 145 37.05 42.59 106.16
N ARG A 146 36.84 42.98 104.90
CA ARG A 146 37.90 43.08 103.89
C ARG A 146 38.90 44.19 104.17
N HIS A 147 38.47 45.29 104.80
CA HIS A 147 39.37 46.37 105.18
C HIS A 147 40.44 45.93 106.20
N ALA A 148 40.09 45.07 107.16
CA ALA A 148 41.05 44.55 108.14
C ALA A 148 42.13 43.66 107.50
N TRP A 149 41.75 42.76 106.58
CA TRP A 149 42.68 41.83 105.93
C TRP A 149 43.49 42.44 104.77
N GLN A 150 43.23 43.71 104.39
CA GLN A 150 43.94 44.37 103.29
C GLN A 150 45.34 44.87 103.68
N GLU A 151 45.59 45.16 104.96
CA GLU A 151 46.87 45.71 105.43
C GLU A 151 48.00 44.65 105.46
N GLU A 152 47.72 43.44 105.98
CA GLU A 152 48.77 42.43 106.22
C GLU A 152 49.23 41.68 104.95
N LEU A 153 48.37 41.51 103.95
CA LEU A 153 48.64 40.67 102.76
C LEU A 153 49.32 41.40 101.58
N ALA A 154 49.86 42.60 101.79
CA ALA A 154 50.25 43.52 100.71
C ALA A 154 51.67 43.32 100.12
N ALA A 155 52.55 42.56 100.78
CA ALA A 155 54.00 42.75 100.65
C ALA A 155 54.79 41.89 99.64
N GLY A 156 54.17 40.96 98.88
CA GLY A 156 54.95 40.03 98.02
C GLY A 156 54.25 39.40 96.81
N GLU A 157 53.34 38.45 97.03
CA GLU A 157 53.05 37.39 96.05
C GLU A 157 52.10 37.75 94.88
N ARG A 158 51.67 39.01 94.77
CA ARG A 158 50.54 39.40 93.91
C ARG A 158 50.88 39.42 92.40
N ASN A 159 52.13 39.66 92.00
CA ASN A 159 52.46 39.93 90.59
C ASN A 159 52.59 38.68 89.71
N ASN A 160 53.28 37.62 90.16
CA ASN A 160 53.43 36.39 89.35
C ASN A 160 52.09 35.67 89.12
N ASN A 161 51.26 35.58 90.17
CA ASN A 161 49.97 34.89 90.13
C ASN A 161 48.94 35.54 89.20
N VAL A 162 49.14 36.80 88.80
CA VAL A 162 48.29 37.51 87.83
C VAL A 162 48.70 37.19 86.39
N LEU A 163 50.01 37.15 86.10
CA LEU A 163 50.52 36.88 84.75
C LEU A 163 50.17 35.45 84.26
N GLU A 164 50.25 34.44 85.13
CA GLU A 164 49.89 33.07 84.75
C GLU A 164 48.38 32.89 84.54
N ARG A 165 47.53 33.63 85.28
CA ARG A 165 46.07 33.64 85.04
C ARG A 165 45.74 34.21 83.67
N PHE A 166 46.28 35.37 83.31
CA PHE A 166 46.04 35.94 81.98
C PHE A 166 46.52 35.02 80.85
N ARG A 167 47.67 34.35 81.00
CA ARG A 167 48.12 33.35 80.01
C ARG A 167 47.07 32.26 79.81
N LEU A 168 46.52 31.70 80.89
CA LEU A 168 45.53 30.61 80.83
C LEU A 168 44.16 31.08 80.30
N GLU A 169 43.75 32.31 80.61
CA GLU A 169 42.53 32.92 80.08
C GLU A 169 42.63 33.17 78.57
N ASP A 170 43.75 33.71 78.07
CA ASP A 170 43.99 33.90 76.64
C ASP A 170 44.11 32.56 75.90
N ASP A 171 44.77 31.55 76.50
CA ASP A 171 44.85 30.18 75.96
C ASP A 171 43.46 29.53 75.80
N ALA A 172 42.56 29.74 76.77
CA ALA A 172 41.18 29.24 76.73
C ALA A 172 40.36 29.98 75.65
N LYS A 173 40.48 31.30 75.60
CA LYS A 173 39.79 32.18 74.64
C LYS A 173 40.23 31.93 73.20
N PHE A 174 41.52 31.65 72.97
CA PHE A 174 42.04 31.21 71.67
C PHE A 174 41.40 29.89 71.23
N LYS A 175 41.33 28.90 72.12
CA LYS A 175 40.70 27.59 71.84
C LYS A 175 39.20 27.72 71.56
N GLU A 176 38.48 28.56 72.28
CA GLU A 176 37.07 28.87 72.00
C GLU A 176 36.90 29.48 70.60
N MET A 177 37.69 30.51 70.28
CA MET A 177 37.64 31.20 68.98
C MET A 177 38.00 30.28 67.82
N GLU A 178 38.99 29.40 67.97
CA GLU A 178 39.36 28.42 66.93
C GLU A 178 38.26 27.37 66.74
N LEU A 179 37.67 26.84 67.82
CA LEU A 179 36.50 25.94 67.73
C LEU A 179 35.26 26.64 67.14
N ARG A 180 35.12 27.95 67.33
CA ARG A 180 34.07 28.76 66.69
C ARG A 180 34.34 28.97 65.20
N ARG A 181 35.59 29.24 64.81
CA ARG A 181 36.05 29.37 63.42
C ARG A 181 35.89 28.06 62.65
N GLN A 182 36.21 26.92 63.27
CA GLN A 182 36.04 25.60 62.67
C GLN A 182 34.56 25.26 62.43
N ARG A 183 33.68 25.52 63.41
CA ARG A 183 32.22 25.35 63.24
C ARG A 183 31.66 26.23 62.13
N LEU A 184 31.97 27.53 62.14
CA LEU A 184 31.55 28.46 61.07
C LEU A 184 32.06 28.05 59.68
N LYS A 185 33.25 27.43 59.57
CA LYS A 185 33.75 26.88 58.30
C LYS A 185 32.90 25.70 57.81
N ILE A 186 32.45 24.81 58.72
CA ILE A 186 31.54 23.71 58.37
C ILE A 186 30.19 24.28 57.94
N ASP A 187 29.62 25.22 58.71
CA ASP A 187 28.36 25.89 58.39
C ASP A 187 28.37 26.52 56.99
N VAL A 188 29.48 27.17 56.60
CA VAL A 188 29.67 27.73 55.25
C VAL A 188 29.73 26.64 54.19
N MET A 189 30.51 25.56 54.41
CA MET A 189 30.61 24.46 53.45
C MET A 189 29.27 23.72 53.25
N GLU A 190 28.45 23.58 54.30
CA GLU A 190 27.09 23.04 54.19
C GLU A 190 26.15 23.99 53.43
N ARG A 191 26.24 25.31 53.68
CA ARG A 191 25.47 26.33 52.94
C ARG A 191 25.83 26.36 51.46
N ASP A 192 27.11 26.28 51.11
CA ASP A 192 27.58 26.23 49.74
C ASP A 192 27.12 24.94 49.03
N ALA A 193 27.14 23.79 49.71
CA ALA A 193 26.63 22.53 49.18
C ALA A 193 25.11 22.56 48.93
N ILE A 194 24.33 23.17 49.83
CA ILE A 194 22.89 23.41 49.63
C ILE A 194 22.68 24.38 48.47
N LEU A 195 23.43 25.48 48.39
CA LEU A 195 23.32 26.47 47.33
C LEU A 195 23.61 25.87 45.95
N MET A 196 24.67 25.04 45.82
CA MET A 196 24.94 24.33 44.57
C MET A 196 23.83 23.33 44.22
N LYS A 197 23.26 22.64 45.20
CA LYS A 197 22.13 21.71 44.97
C LYS A 197 20.90 22.44 44.44
N GLU A 198 20.54 23.59 45.02
CA GLU A 198 19.38 24.36 44.57
C GLU A 198 19.66 25.14 43.28
N LEU A 199 20.90 25.56 43.02
CA LEU A 199 21.29 26.11 41.71
C LEU A 199 21.14 25.06 40.61
N ASN A 200 21.59 23.82 40.85
CA ASN A 200 21.40 22.71 39.92
C ASN A 200 19.92 22.33 39.73
N SER A 201 19.09 22.42 40.78
CA SER A 201 17.64 22.18 40.67
C SER A 201 16.95 23.26 39.84
N LEU A 202 17.33 24.54 40.02
CA LEU A 202 16.87 25.66 39.21
C LEU A 202 17.29 25.49 37.75
N THR A 203 18.57 25.25 37.47
CA THR A 203 19.08 25.10 36.10
C THR A 203 18.44 23.90 35.37
N THR A 204 18.15 22.81 36.07
CA THR A 204 17.42 21.67 35.44
C THR A 204 15.95 22.00 35.18
N LEU A 205 15.29 22.77 36.05
CA LEU A 205 13.92 23.25 35.84
C LEU A 205 13.83 24.26 34.67
N GLU A 206 14.79 25.18 34.56
CA GLU A 206 14.88 26.14 33.45
C GLU A 206 15.06 25.43 32.10
N ASN A 207 15.96 24.44 32.02
CA ASN A 207 16.14 23.61 30.83
C ASN A 207 14.86 22.83 30.46
N GLN A 208 14.13 22.31 31.45
CA GLN A 208 12.82 21.67 31.22
C GLN A 208 11.78 22.66 30.70
N LEU A 209 11.71 23.86 31.27
CA LEU A 209 10.76 24.91 30.88
C LEU A 209 11.04 25.42 29.46
N GLU A 210 12.31 25.59 29.07
CA GLU A 210 12.68 25.94 27.70
C GLU A 210 12.36 24.79 26.73
N GLN A 211 12.63 23.54 27.09
CA GLN A 211 12.27 22.39 26.26
C GLN A 211 10.75 22.24 26.08
N VAL A 212 9.95 22.45 27.13
CA VAL A 212 8.48 22.51 27.05
C VAL A 212 8.03 23.68 26.17
N SER A 213 8.68 24.83 26.26
CA SER A 213 8.40 26.00 25.39
C SER A 213 8.73 25.70 23.92
N ARG A 214 9.82 24.98 23.64
CA ARG A 214 10.19 24.51 22.28
C ARG A 214 9.16 23.50 21.75
N LEU A 215 8.71 22.55 22.57
CA LEU A 215 7.67 21.59 22.21
C LEU A 215 6.31 22.25 21.96
N PHE A 216 5.91 23.22 22.79
CA PHE A 216 4.67 23.98 22.61
C PHE A 216 4.66 24.77 21.29
N ARG A 217 5.78 25.42 20.93
CA ARG A 217 5.92 26.11 19.63
C ARG A 217 5.81 25.14 18.45
N ARG A 218 6.38 23.93 18.54
CA ARG A 218 6.24 22.89 17.50
C ARG A 218 4.79 22.44 17.36
N ALA A 219 4.15 22.01 18.46
CA ALA A 219 2.75 21.59 18.45
C ALA A 219 1.78 22.70 17.98
N HIS A 220 2.07 23.96 18.27
CA HIS A 220 1.30 25.10 17.76
C HIS A 220 1.46 25.27 16.23
N ASN A 221 2.69 25.18 15.72
CA ASN A 221 2.96 25.24 14.28
C ASN A 221 2.33 24.05 13.53
N GLU A 222 2.45 22.84 14.08
CA GLU A 222 1.81 21.62 13.56
C GLU A 222 0.28 21.77 13.50
N ARG A 223 -0.33 22.31 14.56
CA ARG A 223 -1.76 22.65 14.59
C ARG A 223 -2.15 23.66 13.51
N MET A 224 -1.35 24.71 13.30
CA MET A 224 -1.64 25.71 12.26
C MET A 224 -1.50 25.16 10.84
N SER A 225 -0.52 24.28 10.60
CA SER A 225 -0.43 23.51 9.35
C SER A 225 -1.64 22.61 9.15
N LEU A 226 -2.08 21.89 10.19
CA LEU A 226 -3.29 21.05 10.17
C LEU A 226 -4.57 21.85 9.86
N ILE A 227 -4.71 23.05 10.44
CA ILE A 227 -5.82 23.97 10.13
C ILE A 227 -5.76 24.40 8.66
N SER A 228 -4.59 24.81 8.15
CA SER A 228 -4.40 25.14 6.73
C SER A 228 -4.75 23.98 5.80
N TYR A 229 -4.31 22.75 6.11
CA TYR A 229 -4.67 21.56 5.33
C TYR A 229 -6.18 21.28 5.37
N TRP A 230 -6.82 21.45 6.53
CA TRP A 230 -8.27 21.27 6.68
C TRP A 230 -9.08 22.33 5.92
N GLU A 231 -8.70 23.61 6.00
CA GLU A 231 -9.31 24.69 5.21
C GLU A 231 -9.17 24.46 3.70
N ASN A 232 -8.01 23.98 3.25
CA ASN A 232 -7.81 23.61 1.85
C ASN A 232 -8.65 22.39 1.45
N ALA A 233 -8.79 21.39 2.32
CA ALA A 233 -9.66 20.24 2.07
C ALA A 233 -11.15 20.64 2.00
N VAL A 234 -11.62 21.49 2.90
CA VAL A 234 -12.99 22.06 2.87
C VAL A 234 -13.22 22.86 1.58
N ARG A 235 -12.24 23.66 1.14
CA ARG A 235 -12.35 24.40 -0.13
C ARG A 235 -12.38 23.48 -1.36
N ILE A 236 -11.66 22.35 -1.34
CA ILE A 236 -11.71 21.32 -2.39
C ILE A 236 -13.07 20.58 -2.37
N LEU A 237 -13.66 20.33 -1.20
CA LEU A 237 -15.01 19.77 -1.08
C LEU A 237 -16.04 20.74 -1.66
N GLN A 238 -16.04 22.02 -1.25
CA GLN A 238 -16.93 23.05 -1.82
C GLN A 238 -16.78 23.18 -3.35
N GLN A 239 -15.57 23.05 -3.90
CA GLN A 239 -15.36 23.02 -5.35
C GLN A 239 -15.92 21.75 -6.00
N ARG A 240 -15.89 20.60 -5.33
CA ARG A 240 -16.52 19.36 -5.80
C ARG A 240 -18.04 19.44 -5.73
N ASP A 241 -18.61 19.98 -4.66
CA ASP A 241 -20.05 20.15 -4.48
C ASP A 241 -20.61 21.08 -5.57
N ASN A 242 -19.98 22.23 -5.80
CA ASN A 242 -20.32 23.14 -6.91
C ASN A 242 -20.23 22.45 -8.29
N ASN A 243 -19.22 21.59 -8.51
CA ASN A 243 -19.09 20.84 -9.76
C ASN A 243 -20.19 19.76 -9.89
N ILE A 244 -20.57 19.11 -8.80
CA ILE A 244 -21.70 18.17 -8.75
C ILE A 244 -22.98 18.90 -9.14
N ASP A 245 -23.28 20.05 -8.55
CA ASP A 245 -24.45 20.87 -8.87
C ASP A 245 -24.49 21.28 -10.35
N VAL A 246 -23.35 21.68 -10.93
CA VAL A 246 -23.24 21.97 -12.38
C VAL A 246 -23.54 20.71 -13.20
N THR A 247 -22.97 19.55 -12.87
CA THR A 247 -23.26 18.31 -13.62
C THR A 247 -24.69 17.81 -13.42
N LEU A 248 -25.34 18.08 -12.28
CA LEU A 248 -26.76 17.80 -12.06
C LEU A 248 -27.63 18.68 -12.96
N GLN A 249 -27.32 19.97 -13.09
CA GLN A 249 -28.00 20.87 -14.04
C GLN A 249 -27.78 20.46 -15.50
N GLU A 250 -26.60 19.96 -15.86
CA GLU A 250 -26.34 19.39 -17.20
C GLU A 250 -27.16 18.11 -17.43
N ILE A 251 -27.27 17.22 -16.44
CA ILE A 251 -28.12 16.03 -16.49
C ILE A 251 -29.61 16.40 -16.62
N GLU A 252 -30.08 17.44 -15.93
CA GLU A 252 -31.47 17.91 -16.08
C GLU A 252 -31.74 18.51 -17.47
N LYS A 253 -30.83 19.32 -18.02
CA LYS A 253 -30.93 19.81 -19.41
C LYS A 253 -30.94 18.66 -20.41
N LEU A 254 -30.09 17.65 -20.23
CA LEU A 254 -30.07 16.45 -21.08
C LEU A 254 -31.36 15.62 -20.95
N ARG A 255 -31.98 15.56 -19.76
CA ARG A 255 -33.30 14.95 -19.57
C ARG A 255 -34.41 15.72 -20.26
N GLN A 256 -34.40 17.06 -20.19
CA GLN A 256 -35.37 17.92 -20.90
C GLN A 256 -35.27 17.72 -22.42
N LEU A 257 -34.06 17.82 -22.98
CA LEU A 257 -33.79 17.51 -24.39
C LEU A 257 -34.20 16.08 -24.78
N GLY A 258 -34.02 15.11 -23.88
CA GLY A 258 -34.48 13.73 -24.08
C GLY A 258 -36.00 13.59 -24.15
N VAL A 259 -36.74 14.35 -23.33
CA VAL A 259 -38.22 14.41 -23.38
C VAL A 259 -38.67 15.11 -24.66
N GLU A 260 -38.09 16.25 -25.03
CA GLU A 260 -38.38 16.97 -26.28
C GLU A 260 -38.16 16.08 -27.51
N LYS A 261 -37.02 15.38 -27.59
CA LYS A 261 -36.76 14.44 -28.68
C LYS A 261 -37.68 13.22 -28.66
N SER A 262 -38.13 12.76 -27.50
CA SER A 262 -39.15 11.71 -27.39
C SER A 262 -40.52 12.18 -27.89
N GLN A 263 -40.89 13.44 -27.65
CA GLN A 263 -42.12 14.05 -28.17
C GLN A 263 -42.07 14.17 -29.70
N VAL A 264 -40.98 14.73 -30.27
CA VAL A 264 -40.78 14.80 -31.73
C VAL A 264 -40.83 13.42 -32.37
N LEU A 265 -40.16 12.41 -31.79
CA LEU A 265 -40.23 11.03 -32.27
C LEU A 265 -41.62 10.40 -32.15
N GLN A 266 -42.49 10.90 -31.28
CA GLN A 266 -43.89 10.46 -31.18
C GLN A 266 -44.77 11.16 -32.22
N GLU A 267 -44.48 12.42 -32.55
CA GLU A 267 -45.15 13.18 -33.61
C GLU A 267 -44.77 12.65 -35.00
N GLU A 268 -43.49 12.37 -35.25
CA GLU A 268 -43.02 11.71 -36.47
C GLU A 268 -43.65 10.32 -36.67
N ARG A 269 -43.82 9.54 -35.60
CA ARG A 269 -44.53 8.24 -35.67
C ARG A 269 -46.01 8.40 -36.02
N LYS A 270 -46.73 9.32 -35.37
CA LYS A 270 -48.14 9.62 -35.70
C LYS A 270 -48.28 10.10 -37.14
N PHE A 271 -47.37 10.94 -37.61
CA PHE A 271 -47.33 11.40 -39.00
C PHE A 271 -47.09 10.23 -39.96
N TYR A 272 -46.10 9.37 -39.69
CA TYR A 272 -45.83 8.17 -40.48
C TYR A 272 -47.03 7.21 -40.53
N GLU A 273 -47.66 6.91 -39.38
CA GLU A 273 -48.89 6.10 -39.28
C GLU A 273 -50.03 6.71 -40.11
N THR A 274 -50.18 8.05 -40.08
CA THR A 274 -51.17 8.76 -40.90
C THR A 274 -50.85 8.64 -42.39
N GLN A 275 -49.57 8.73 -42.80
CA GLN A 275 -49.20 8.55 -44.21
C GLN A 275 -49.35 7.10 -44.69
N CYS A 276 -49.13 6.10 -43.84
CA CYS A 276 -49.47 4.70 -44.14
C CYS A 276 -50.98 4.54 -44.39
N GLN A 277 -51.83 5.10 -43.52
CA GLN A 277 -53.29 5.06 -43.70
C GLN A 277 -53.74 5.81 -44.96
N ASN A 278 -53.14 6.96 -45.29
CA ASN A 278 -53.39 7.68 -46.54
C ASN A 278 -53.02 6.83 -47.76
N ASN A 279 -51.87 6.13 -47.72
CA ASN A 279 -51.44 5.26 -48.82
C ASN A 279 -52.36 4.05 -48.99
N GLU A 280 -52.78 3.39 -47.90
CA GLU A 280 -53.74 2.27 -47.95
C GLU A 280 -55.10 2.71 -48.55
N GLU A 281 -55.56 3.91 -48.24
CA GLU A 281 -56.79 4.48 -48.81
C GLU A 281 -56.61 4.89 -50.29
N LEU A 282 -55.46 5.43 -50.68
CA LEU A 282 -55.13 5.70 -52.09
C LEU A 282 -55.02 4.41 -52.92
N GLU A 283 -54.41 3.35 -52.38
CA GLU A 283 -54.37 2.03 -53.02
C GLU A 283 -55.78 1.43 -53.19
N ARG A 284 -56.64 1.59 -52.18
CA ARG A 284 -58.05 1.17 -52.20
C ARG A 284 -58.85 1.93 -53.28
N GLN A 285 -58.66 3.24 -53.39
CA GLN A 285 -59.29 4.06 -54.43
C GLN A 285 -58.75 3.73 -55.84
N LEU A 286 -57.43 3.51 -55.98
CA LEU A 286 -56.81 3.03 -57.23
C LEU A 286 -57.35 1.65 -57.64
N ALA A 287 -57.58 0.73 -56.71
CA ALA A 287 -58.19 -0.55 -56.99
C ALA A 287 -59.64 -0.41 -57.50
N GLU A 288 -60.44 0.47 -56.89
CA GLU A 288 -61.82 0.75 -57.33
C GLU A 288 -61.86 1.39 -58.73
N VAL A 289 -60.98 2.36 -59.00
CA VAL A 289 -60.85 3.01 -60.32
C VAL A 289 -60.38 2.01 -61.38
N ASN A 290 -59.39 1.15 -61.07
CA ASN A 290 -58.97 0.09 -61.98
C ASN A 290 -60.11 -0.90 -62.27
N GLY A 291 -60.92 -1.26 -61.27
CA GLY A 291 -62.13 -2.07 -61.46
C GLY A 291 -63.12 -1.43 -62.44
N LYS A 292 -63.38 -0.12 -62.30
CA LYS A 292 -64.24 0.65 -63.22
C LYS A 292 -63.66 0.69 -64.65
N VAL A 293 -62.34 0.88 -64.80
CA VAL A 293 -61.65 0.85 -66.10
C VAL A 293 -61.71 -0.53 -66.77
N VAL A 294 -61.58 -1.62 -66.01
CA VAL A 294 -61.73 -2.99 -66.53
C VAL A 294 -63.17 -3.24 -67.02
N LEU A 295 -64.18 -2.79 -66.27
CA LEU A 295 -65.58 -2.89 -66.68
C LEU A 295 -65.87 -2.08 -67.96
N GLN A 296 -65.38 -0.84 -68.06
CA GLN A 296 -65.53 -0.02 -69.27
C GLN A 296 -64.80 -0.63 -70.48
N ARG A 297 -63.59 -1.18 -70.29
CA ARG A 297 -62.87 -1.90 -71.37
C ARG A 297 -63.67 -3.10 -71.88
N ARG A 298 -64.33 -3.85 -70.98
CA ARG A 298 -65.22 -4.95 -71.37
C ARG A 298 -66.45 -4.46 -72.13
N GLN A 299 -67.13 -3.41 -71.65
CA GLN A 299 -68.32 -2.84 -72.33
C GLN A 299 -67.97 -2.32 -73.73
N ASN A 300 -66.82 -1.66 -73.90
CA ASN A 300 -66.35 -1.22 -75.22
C ASN A 300 -66.07 -2.43 -76.13
N LEU A 301 -65.54 -3.54 -75.60
CA LEU A 301 -65.32 -4.76 -76.38
C LEU A 301 -66.63 -5.40 -76.85
N GLU A 302 -67.63 -5.46 -75.97
CA GLU A 302 -68.99 -5.92 -76.28
C GLU A 302 -69.59 -5.05 -77.40
N GLN A 303 -69.55 -3.72 -77.28
CA GLN A 303 -69.99 -2.77 -78.32
C GLN A 303 -69.25 -2.92 -79.65
N THR A 304 -67.94 -3.25 -79.66
CA THR A 304 -67.21 -3.50 -80.91
C THR A 304 -67.65 -4.80 -81.60
N ASN A 305 -68.11 -5.80 -80.84
CA ASN A 305 -68.70 -7.02 -81.42
C ASN A 305 -70.08 -6.73 -82.00
N ASP A 306 -70.96 -6.02 -81.28
CA ASP A 306 -72.26 -5.59 -81.80
C ASP A 306 -72.11 -4.80 -83.11
N THR A 307 -71.09 -3.92 -83.18
CA THR A 307 -70.76 -3.13 -84.38
C THR A 307 -70.23 -4.00 -85.53
N SER A 308 -69.51 -5.10 -85.23
CA SER A 308 -69.11 -6.11 -86.22
C SER A 308 -70.33 -6.82 -86.81
N ASP A 309 -71.26 -7.23 -85.96
CA ASP A 309 -72.37 -8.08 -86.36
C ASP A 309 -73.39 -7.29 -87.19
N ILE A 310 -73.73 -6.07 -86.78
CA ILE A 310 -74.53 -5.11 -87.59
C ILE A 310 -73.87 -4.85 -88.96
N LYS A 311 -72.54 -4.76 -89.01
CA LYS A 311 -71.80 -4.56 -90.26
C LYS A 311 -71.87 -5.80 -91.16
N SER A 312 -72.02 -7.00 -90.61
CA SER A 312 -72.28 -8.23 -91.36
C SER A 312 -73.71 -8.25 -91.93
N GLU A 313 -74.72 -7.83 -91.16
CA GLU A 313 -76.11 -7.72 -91.63
C GLU A 313 -76.25 -6.71 -92.78
N VAL A 314 -75.60 -5.55 -92.68
CA VAL A 314 -75.58 -4.55 -93.76
C VAL A 314 -74.94 -5.10 -95.05
N LEU A 315 -73.98 -6.03 -94.94
CA LEU A 315 -73.41 -6.70 -96.11
C LEU A 315 -74.36 -7.73 -96.73
N THR A 316 -75.07 -8.53 -95.92
CA THR A 316 -76.06 -9.49 -96.46
C THR A 316 -77.26 -8.77 -97.11
N LEU A 317 -77.76 -7.70 -96.50
CA LEU A 317 -78.83 -6.86 -97.06
C LEU A 317 -78.41 -6.18 -98.38
N ARG A 318 -77.14 -5.76 -98.52
CA ARG A 318 -76.59 -5.28 -99.80
C ARG A 318 -76.54 -6.37 -100.88
N GLY A 319 -76.23 -7.62 -100.49
CA GLY A 319 -76.31 -8.78 -101.40
C GLY A 319 -77.74 -8.99 -101.92
N MET A 320 -78.72 -9.06 -101.01
CA MET A 320 -80.14 -9.21 -101.37
C MET A 320 -80.65 -8.08 -102.30
N LEU A 321 -80.23 -6.83 -102.05
CA LEU A 321 -80.55 -5.70 -102.92
C LEU A 321 -79.95 -5.84 -104.33
N ALA A 322 -78.73 -6.37 -104.46
CA ALA A 322 -78.12 -6.63 -105.76
C ALA A 322 -78.87 -7.74 -106.52
N ASP A 323 -79.28 -8.82 -105.84
CA ASP A 323 -80.03 -9.92 -106.45
C ASP A 323 -81.44 -9.48 -106.91
N VAL A 324 -82.15 -8.67 -106.10
CA VAL A 324 -83.43 -8.06 -106.50
C VAL A 324 -83.24 -7.09 -107.68
N GLY A 325 -82.15 -6.32 -107.71
CA GLY A 325 -81.79 -5.48 -108.86
C GLY A 325 -81.56 -6.29 -110.13
N ASN A 326 -80.85 -7.42 -110.02
CA ASN A 326 -80.60 -8.34 -111.13
C ASN A 326 -81.89 -9.03 -111.62
N ALA A 327 -82.82 -9.38 -110.72
CA ALA A 327 -84.13 -9.91 -111.08
C ALA A 327 -84.98 -8.87 -111.83
N LEU A 328 -85.03 -7.63 -111.33
CA LEU A 328 -85.74 -6.53 -112.00
C LEU A 328 -85.14 -6.21 -113.39
N GLY A 329 -83.83 -6.39 -113.56
CA GLY A 329 -83.17 -6.28 -114.87
C GLY A 329 -83.67 -7.32 -115.89
N LYS A 330 -83.88 -8.57 -115.45
CA LYS A 330 -84.43 -9.66 -116.30
C LYS A 330 -85.88 -9.39 -116.69
N GLU A 331 -86.72 -8.95 -115.76
CA GLU A 331 -88.13 -8.61 -116.08
C GLU A 331 -88.26 -7.43 -117.05
N ARG A 332 -87.34 -6.45 -116.96
CA ARG A 332 -87.27 -5.35 -117.93
C ARG A 332 -86.87 -5.81 -119.32
N SER A 333 -85.94 -6.76 -119.46
CA SER A 333 -85.57 -7.30 -120.78
C SER A 333 -86.69 -8.16 -121.38
N HIS A 334 -87.44 -8.91 -120.55
CA HIS A 334 -88.60 -9.68 -121.00
C HIS A 334 -89.74 -8.77 -121.51
N ASN A 335 -90.06 -7.69 -120.79
CA ASN A 335 -91.03 -6.69 -121.26
C ASN A 335 -90.62 -6.03 -122.59
N SER A 336 -89.32 -5.79 -122.80
CA SER A 336 -88.82 -5.24 -124.07
C SER A 336 -89.00 -6.18 -125.26
N LEU A 337 -89.05 -7.50 -125.04
CA LEU A 337 -89.35 -8.48 -126.08
C LEU A 337 -90.84 -8.49 -126.44
N LEU A 338 -91.73 -8.55 -125.43
CA LEU A 338 -93.19 -8.48 -125.66
C LEU A 338 -93.61 -7.20 -126.39
N ALA A 339 -92.96 -6.06 -126.11
CA ALA A 339 -93.22 -4.80 -126.81
C ALA A 339 -92.97 -4.90 -128.32
N GLY A 340 -91.93 -5.63 -128.75
CA GLY A 340 -91.61 -5.86 -130.17
C GLY A 340 -92.64 -6.74 -130.88
N GLU A 341 -93.09 -7.83 -130.24
CA GLU A 341 -94.14 -8.71 -130.79
C GLU A 341 -95.47 -7.98 -130.97
N LEU A 342 -95.82 -7.11 -130.01
CA LEU A 342 -97.03 -6.28 -130.05
C LEU A 342 -96.94 -5.23 -131.17
N GLN A 343 -95.75 -4.70 -131.46
CA GLN A 343 -95.51 -3.80 -132.59
C GLN A 343 -95.64 -4.53 -133.94
N ALA A 344 -95.15 -5.76 -134.07
CA ALA A 344 -95.34 -6.59 -135.26
C ALA A 344 -96.83 -6.89 -135.53
N LYS A 345 -97.63 -7.15 -134.48
CA LYS A 345 -99.08 -7.35 -134.63
C LYS A 345 -99.84 -6.08 -135.03
N ARG A 346 -99.38 -4.90 -134.62
CA ARG A 346 -99.95 -3.61 -135.07
C ARG A 346 -99.69 -3.36 -136.57
N ALA A 347 -98.52 -3.71 -137.08
CA ALA A 347 -98.24 -3.61 -138.53
C ALA A 347 -99.24 -4.44 -139.38
N GLN A 348 -99.65 -5.60 -138.87
CA GLN A 348 -100.61 -6.50 -139.52
C GLN A 348 -102.07 -5.99 -139.48
N HIS A 349 -102.39 -5.01 -138.63
CA HIS A 349 -103.71 -4.36 -138.57
C HIS A 349 -103.80 -3.17 -139.55
N ASN A 350 -102.71 -2.41 -139.71
CA ASN A 350 -102.71 -1.20 -140.54
C ASN A 350 -102.93 -1.51 -142.04
N SER A 351 -102.47 -2.66 -142.52
CA SER A 351 -102.65 -3.10 -143.92
C SER A 351 -104.10 -3.42 -144.31
N LEU A 352 -105.04 -3.44 -143.36
CA LEU A 352 -106.46 -3.67 -143.60
C LEU A 352 -107.33 -2.41 -143.49
N GLN A 353 -106.76 -1.24 -143.14
CA GLN A 353 -107.52 0.01 -142.96
C GLN A 353 -107.41 0.99 -144.13
N GLN A 354 -106.46 0.84 -145.06
CA GLN A 354 -106.33 1.75 -146.21
C GLN A 354 -107.63 1.89 -147.05
N PRO A 355 -108.38 0.82 -147.39
CA PRO A 355 -109.57 0.95 -148.24
C PRO A 355 -110.74 1.72 -147.63
N ILE A 356 -110.70 2.03 -146.34
CA ILE A 356 -111.80 2.68 -145.61
C ILE A 356 -111.60 4.20 -145.55
N HIS A 357 -110.35 4.68 -145.44
CA HIS A 357 -110.08 6.12 -145.34
C HIS A 357 -110.25 6.85 -146.68
N GLU A 358 -109.94 6.19 -147.81
CA GLU A 358 -110.07 6.78 -149.15
C GLU A 358 -111.52 7.13 -149.53
N LEU A 359 -112.51 6.43 -148.95
CA LEU A 359 -113.93 6.74 -149.11
C LEU A 359 -114.41 7.89 -148.19
N GLU A 360 -113.66 8.21 -147.13
CA GLU A 360 -113.96 9.32 -146.21
C GLU A 360 -113.28 10.65 -146.59
N VAL A 361 -112.23 10.59 -147.41
CA VAL A 361 -111.65 11.76 -148.12
C VAL A 361 -112.43 12.05 -149.42
N ARG A 362 -113.76 11.94 -149.31
CA ARG A 362 -114.79 12.86 -149.82
C ARG A 362 -114.44 13.62 -151.11
N LEU A 363 -115.28 13.57 -152.15
CA LEU A 363 -116.72 13.90 -152.04
C LEU A 363 -116.96 15.23 -151.25
N ARG A 364 -115.97 16.15 -151.35
CA ARG A 364 -115.96 17.53 -150.84
C ARG A 364 -115.59 18.53 -151.94
N GLU A 365 -114.84 18.08 -152.95
CA GLU A 365 -114.35 18.89 -154.07
C GLU A 365 -114.77 18.29 -155.43
N LEU A 366 -116.03 17.84 -155.51
CA LEU A 366 -116.73 17.53 -156.76
C LEU A 366 -117.92 18.48 -156.90
N ASN A 367 -117.67 19.66 -157.47
CA ASN A 367 -118.65 20.51 -158.14
C ASN A 367 -117.91 21.65 -158.87
N ASP A 368 -117.50 21.39 -160.10
CA ASP A 368 -117.91 22.18 -161.29
C ASP A 368 -117.40 21.46 -162.56
N ALA A 369 -118.05 21.73 -163.70
CA ALA A 369 -118.03 20.85 -164.86
C ALA A 369 -117.20 21.35 -166.06
N ASP A 370 -116.79 20.39 -166.89
CA ASP A 370 -116.50 20.48 -168.33
C ASP A 370 -115.64 21.66 -168.88
N LEU A 371 -114.43 21.33 -169.37
CA LEU A 371 -114.17 21.34 -170.83
C LEU A 371 -112.77 20.80 -171.24
N THR A 372 -112.59 20.64 -172.54
CA THR A 372 -111.61 19.75 -173.21
C THR A 372 -110.15 20.22 -173.25
N ALA A 373 -109.29 19.50 -172.52
CA ALA A 373 -108.01 18.87 -172.92
C ALA A 373 -106.90 19.59 -173.75
N ALA A 374 -107.14 20.67 -174.50
CA ALA A 374 -106.30 21.02 -175.66
C ALA A 374 -105.18 22.06 -175.44
N GLN A 375 -105.16 22.81 -174.33
CA GLN A 375 -104.25 23.97 -174.16
C GLN A 375 -103.39 23.95 -172.89
N ARG A 376 -103.26 22.81 -172.21
CA ARG A 376 -102.59 22.66 -170.90
C ARG A 376 -101.05 22.71 -170.92
N ALA A 377 -100.43 23.29 -171.95
CA ALA A 377 -99.02 23.04 -172.29
C ALA A 377 -98.06 24.26 -172.25
N LYS A 378 -98.54 25.51 -172.13
CA LYS A 378 -97.69 26.70 -172.36
C LYS A 378 -97.50 27.65 -171.17
N GLU A 379 -98.13 27.39 -170.04
CA GLU A 379 -98.01 28.24 -168.83
C GLU A 379 -97.24 27.57 -167.69
N ILE A 380 -97.09 26.25 -167.70
CA ILE A 380 -96.32 25.48 -166.69
C ILE A 380 -94.82 25.83 -166.75
N ASP A 381 -94.29 26.10 -167.93
CA ASP A 381 -92.87 26.41 -168.17
C ASP A 381 -92.42 27.70 -167.44
N ASN A 382 -93.31 28.69 -167.33
CA ASN A 382 -93.06 29.93 -166.59
C ASN A 382 -92.96 29.74 -165.07
N ILE A 383 -93.54 28.66 -164.53
CA ILE A 383 -93.57 28.39 -163.08
C ILE A 383 -92.28 27.67 -162.63
N LEU A 384 -91.70 26.81 -163.48
CA LEU A 384 -90.47 26.08 -163.16
C LEU A 384 -89.24 26.99 -162.97
N GLN A 385 -89.05 27.99 -163.85
CA GLN A 385 -87.91 28.92 -163.75
C GLN A 385 -87.91 29.78 -162.47
N ALA A 386 -89.05 29.91 -161.79
CA ALA A 386 -89.15 30.59 -160.50
C ALA A 386 -88.60 29.74 -159.33
N ALA A 387 -88.74 28.41 -159.41
CA ALA A 387 -88.31 27.49 -158.36
C ALA A 387 -86.78 27.36 -158.28
N GLU A 388 -86.11 27.22 -159.42
CA GLU A 388 -84.65 26.99 -159.49
C GLU A 388 -83.82 28.11 -158.83
N ARG A 389 -84.24 29.37 -159.03
CA ARG A 389 -83.57 30.55 -158.44
C ARG A 389 -83.59 30.55 -156.91
N ASN A 390 -84.60 29.94 -156.30
CA ASN A 390 -84.75 29.91 -154.85
C ASN A 390 -83.83 28.86 -154.19
N ASN A 391 -83.49 27.79 -154.91
CA ASN A 391 -82.63 26.72 -154.39
C ASN A 391 -81.17 27.17 -154.20
N ASN A 392 -80.63 27.92 -155.17
CA ASN A 392 -79.26 28.48 -155.10
C ASN A 392 -79.07 29.47 -153.94
N ALA A 393 -80.14 30.09 -153.43
CA ALA A 393 -80.10 30.99 -152.28
C ALA A 393 -80.01 30.24 -150.93
N LEU A 394 -80.32 28.94 -150.89
CA LEU A 394 -80.20 28.10 -149.70
C LEU A 394 -78.79 27.49 -149.57
N GLN A 395 -78.19 27.03 -150.66
CA GLN A 395 -76.82 26.46 -150.63
C GLN A 395 -75.80 27.45 -150.05
N ASN A 396 -75.82 28.70 -150.52
CA ASN A 396 -74.97 29.80 -150.04
C ASN A 396 -75.12 30.15 -148.53
N LYS A 397 -76.10 29.58 -147.82
CA LYS A 397 -76.23 29.68 -146.36
C LYS A 397 -75.62 28.51 -145.62
N VAL A 398 -75.54 27.32 -146.24
CA VAL A 398 -74.93 26.11 -145.64
C VAL A 398 -73.42 26.30 -145.51
N ASP A 399 -72.77 26.76 -146.57
CA ASP A 399 -71.30 26.90 -146.63
C ASP A 399 -70.80 27.89 -145.55
N LYS A 400 -71.52 29.01 -145.36
CA LYS A 400 -71.25 30.02 -144.31
C LYS A 400 -71.51 29.55 -142.87
N LEU A 401 -72.20 28.42 -142.67
CA LEU A 401 -72.36 27.79 -141.36
C LEU A 401 -71.22 26.80 -141.09
N GLN A 402 -70.70 26.12 -142.11
CA GLN A 402 -69.55 25.22 -141.98
C GLN A 402 -68.27 25.99 -141.61
N GLU A 403 -68.04 27.15 -142.23
CA GLU A 403 -66.92 28.06 -141.93
C GLU A 403 -66.87 28.43 -140.43
N LYS A 404 -68.01 28.84 -139.86
CA LYS A 404 -68.13 29.18 -138.42
C LYS A 404 -67.94 27.98 -137.48
N VAL A 405 -68.32 26.78 -137.90
CA VAL A 405 -68.08 25.55 -137.12
C VAL A 405 -66.58 25.25 -137.06
N PHE A 406 -65.84 25.51 -138.13
CA PHE A 406 -64.38 25.38 -138.13
C PHE A 406 -63.72 26.38 -137.17
N GLU A 407 -64.06 27.68 -137.26
CA GLU A 407 -63.56 28.73 -136.35
C GLU A 407 -63.75 28.36 -134.87
N LYS A 408 -64.98 27.97 -134.49
CA LYS A 408 -65.29 27.60 -133.08
C LYS A 408 -64.67 26.28 -132.63
N THR A 409 -64.36 25.37 -133.56
CA THR A 409 -63.57 24.17 -133.24
C THR A 409 -62.11 24.53 -132.96
N GLN A 410 -61.56 25.52 -133.67
CA GLN A 410 -60.19 26.00 -133.46
C GLN A 410 -60.04 26.75 -132.12
N GLU A 411 -60.97 27.67 -131.80
CA GLU A 411 -61.04 28.35 -130.48
C GLU A 411 -61.12 27.34 -129.32
N LEU A 412 -61.97 26.32 -129.45
CA LEU A 412 -62.17 25.32 -128.41
C LEU A 412 -60.94 24.43 -128.18
N ASN A 413 -60.06 24.30 -129.17
CA ASN A 413 -58.79 23.60 -129.00
C ASN A 413 -57.72 24.46 -128.33
N THR A 414 -57.60 25.75 -128.65
CA THR A 414 -56.67 26.65 -127.93
C THR A 414 -57.05 26.79 -126.45
N LEU A 415 -58.34 26.84 -126.13
CA LEU A 415 -58.82 26.83 -124.74
C LEU A 415 -58.42 25.54 -124.00
N LYS A 416 -58.53 24.36 -124.62
CA LYS A 416 -58.06 23.09 -124.04
C LYS A 416 -56.55 23.07 -123.79
N GLU A 417 -55.76 23.70 -124.64
CA GLU A 417 -54.31 23.81 -124.44
C GLU A 417 -53.98 24.73 -123.25
N THR A 418 -54.66 25.88 -123.12
CA THR A 418 -54.51 26.74 -121.93
C THR A 418 -54.96 26.07 -120.63
N SER A 419 -56.02 25.26 -120.66
CA SER A 419 -56.49 24.49 -119.49
C SER A 419 -55.42 23.53 -118.98
N LYS A 420 -54.74 22.80 -119.89
CA LYS A 420 -53.66 21.87 -119.53
C LYS A 420 -52.42 22.57 -118.98
N LEU A 421 -52.11 23.77 -119.44
CA LEU A 421 -51.02 24.57 -118.89
C LEU A 421 -51.32 24.97 -117.44
N LEU A 422 -52.55 25.43 -117.17
CA LEU A 422 -52.99 25.79 -115.82
C LEU A 422 -53.08 24.57 -114.87
N GLU A 423 -53.50 23.41 -115.36
CA GLU A 423 -53.45 22.14 -114.60
C GLU A 423 -52.01 21.77 -114.21
N ASN A 424 -51.04 21.92 -115.13
CA ASN A 424 -49.62 21.68 -114.84
C ASN A 424 -49.05 22.69 -113.84
N GLU A 425 -49.42 23.97 -113.94
CA GLU A 425 -49.02 24.99 -112.96
C GLU A 425 -49.60 24.69 -111.56
N LEU A 426 -50.88 24.31 -111.47
CA LEU A 426 -51.51 23.88 -110.21
C LEU A 426 -50.76 22.70 -109.57
N ASN A 427 -50.46 21.65 -110.34
CA ASN A 427 -49.68 20.51 -109.85
C ASN A 427 -48.31 20.93 -109.29
N ILE A 428 -47.63 21.88 -109.95
CA ILE A 428 -46.35 22.44 -109.46
C ILE A 428 -46.55 23.20 -108.14
N TYR A 429 -47.61 24.02 -108.02
CA TYR A 429 -47.92 24.70 -106.77
C TYR A 429 -48.30 23.76 -105.62
N GLU A 430 -48.99 22.64 -105.89
CA GLU A 430 -49.31 21.62 -104.88
C GLU A 430 -48.05 20.88 -104.39
N MET A 431 -47.14 20.48 -105.29
CA MET A 431 -45.85 19.89 -104.90
C MET A 431 -44.97 20.87 -104.11
N ASN A 432 -45.02 22.17 -104.44
CA ASN A 432 -44.36 23.22 -103.67
C ASN A 432 -45.01 23.39 -102.28
N ARG A 433 -46.34 23.33 -102.17
CA ARG A 433 -47.05 23.38 -100.88
C ARG A 433 -46.63 22.22 -99.97
N GLU A 434 -46.64 21.00 -100.49
CA GLU A 434 -46.20 19.82 -99.72
C GLU A 434 -44.76 19.93 -99.22
N THR A 435 -43.85 20.48 -100.02
CA THR A 435 -42.44 20.63 -99.61
C THR A 435 -42.25 21.76 -98.59
N PHE A 436 -43.03 22.84 -98.65
CA PHE A 436 -43.07 23.84 -97.57
C PHE A 436 -43.71 23.30 -96.28
N GLU A 437 -44.79 22.52 -96.35
CA GLU A 437 -45.42 21.87 -95.19
C GLU A 437 -44.42 20.92 -94.50
N LYS A 438 -43.72 20.08 -95.27
CA LYS A 438 -42.66 19.19 -94.75
C LYS A 438 -41.54 20.00 -94.07
N ARG A 439 -41.10 21.12 -94.68
CA ARG A 439 -40.06 21.98 -94.11
C ARG A 439 -40.52 22.74 -92.86
N MET A 440 -41.80 23.08 -92.74
CA MET A 440 -42.35 23.69 -91.52
C MET A 440 -42.31 22.71 -90.34
N VAL A 441 -42.71 21.46 -90.55
CA VAL A 441 -42.63 20.38 -89.52
C VAL A 441 -41.19 20.05 -89.12
N GLU A 442 -40.21 20.21 -90.02
CA GLU A 442 -38.78 20.14 -89.68
C GLU A 442 -38.35 21.29 -88.76
N ILE A 443 -38.77 22.52 -89.06
CA ILE A 443 -38.45 23.72 -88.27
C ILE A 443 -39.10 23.67 -86.88
N GLU A 444 -40.33 23.16 -86.77
CA GLU A 444 -41.01 22.94 -85.48
C GLU A 444 -40.25 21.93 -84.60
N LYS A 445 -39.74 20.84 -85.18
CA LYS A 445 -38.89 19.87 -84.46
C LYS A 445 -37.54 20.47 -84.06
N GLU A 446 -36.91 21.25 -84.94
CA GLU A 446 -35.70 22.00 -84.59
C GLU A 446 -35.95 23.00 -83.45
N PHE A 447 -37.14 23.62 -83.38
CA PHE A 447 -37.52 24.57 -82.33
C PHE A 447 -37.71 23.86 -80.98
N ILE A 448 -38.49 22.78 -80.93
CA ILE A 448 -38.71 21.99 -79.70
C ILE A 448 -37.38 21.44 -79.16
N ASN A 449 -36.49 20.96 -80.03
CA ASN A 449 -35.16 20.51 -79.60
C ASN A 449 -34.31 21.66 -79.02
N LYS A 450 -34.44 22.89 -79.54
CA LYS A 450 -33.73 24.08 -79.01
C LYS A 450 -34.31 24.54 -77.67
N GLU A 451 -35.63 24.45 -77.45
CA GLU A 451 -36.23 24.69 -76.14
C GLU A 451 -35.78 23.67 -75.08
N GLN A 452 -35.67 22.38 -75.44
CA GLN A 452 -35.13 21.34 -74.56
C GLN A 452 -33.67 21.61 -74.17
N ILE A 453 -32.82 21.93 -75.15
CA ILE A 453 -31.40 22.28 -74.90
C ILE A 453 -31.28 23.54 -74.03
N LEU A 454 -32.14 24.55 -74.23
CA LEU A 454 -32.17 25.73 -73.35
C LEU A 454 -32.54 25.37 -71.91
N TYR A 455 -33.56 24.53 -71.70
CA TYR A 455 -33.93 24.08 -70.36
C TYR A 455 -32.83 23.26 -69.67
N GLU A 456 -32.12 22.40 -70.42
CA GLU A 456 -30.94 21.68 -69.91
C GLU A 456 -29.83 22.66 -69.49
N LEU A 457 -29.53 23.66 -70.32
CA LEU A 457 -28.52 24.69 -70.04
C LEU A 457 -28.89 25.60 -68.87
N ASP A 458 -30.16 25.98 -68.72
CA ASP A 458 -30.66 26.74 -67.56
C ASP A 458 -30.52 25.93 -66.26
N MET A 459 -30.81 24.63 -66.31
CA MET A 459 -30.59 23.73 -65.17
C MET A 459 -29.11 23.53 -64.87
N GLU A 460 -28.23 23.46 -65.86
CA GLU A 460 -26.78 23.48 -65.63
C GLU A 460 -26.31 24.80 -65.02
N LEU A 461 -26.83 25.95 -65.48
CA LEU A 461 -26.56 27.28 -64.91
C LEU A 461 -26.95 27.36 -63.44
N VAL A 462 -28.16 26.96 -63.06
CA VAL A 462 -28.61 26.95 -61.66
C VAL A 462 -27.73 26.03 -60.78
N ASN A 463 -27.29 24.89 -61.30
CA ASN A 463 -26.35 24.01 -60.60
C ASN A 463 -24.95 24.60 -60.49
N LEU A 464 -24.47 25.31 -61.52
CA LEU A 464 -23.19 26.01 -61.52
C LEU A 464 -23.22 27.19 -60.54
N ASP A 465 -24.24 28.05 -60.55
CA ASP A 465 -24.38 29.15 -59.58
C ASP A 465 -24.49 28.64 -58.14
N SER A 466 -25.26 27.56 -57.90
CA SER A 466 -25.33 26.91 -56.58
C SER A 466 -23.96 26.42 -56.10
N ARG A 467 -23.12 25.91 -57.02
CA ARG A 467 -21.76 25.44 -56.73
C ARG A 467 -20.76 26.60 -56.59
N LEU A 468 -20.93 27.65 -57.39
CA LEU A 468 -20.08 28.84 -57.41
C LEU A 468 -20.33 29.68 -56.14
N GLY A 469 -21.57 29.83 -55.71
CA GLY A 469 -21.93 30.41 -54.41
C GLY A 469 -21.30 29.65 -53.23
N ARG A 470 -21.37 28.30 -53.21
CA ARG A 470 -20.68 27.48 -52.20
C ARG A 470 -19.16 27.70 -52.22
N LEU A 471 -18.54 27.81 -53.39
CA LEU A 471 -17.11 28.09 -53.55
C LEU A 471 -16.72 29.53 -53.12
N GLN A 472 -17.63 30.50 -53.28
CA GLN A 472 -17.50 31.86 -52.76
C GLN A 472 -17.81 31.98 -51.25
N GLY A 473 -18.12 30.87 -50.56
CA GLY A 473 -18.36 30.84 -49.12
C GLY A 473 -19.81 31.06 -48.69
N ALA A 474 -20.77 31.07 -49.62
CA ALA A 474 -22.20 31.11 -49.31
C ALA A 474 -22.66 29.75 -48.74
N ARG A 475 -22.41 29.54 -47.45
CA ARG A 475 -23.03 28.49 -46.64
C ARG A 475 -24.50 28.83 -46.34
N THR A 476 -25.31 27.80 -46.13
CA THR A 476 -26.66 27.97 -45.57
C THR A 476 -26.57 28.53 -44.15
N ASP A 477 -27.62 29.21 -43.68
CA ASP A 477 -27.57 29.84 -42.35
C ASP A 477 -27.55 28.81 -41.21
N GLU A 478 -28.10 27.61 -41.43
CA GLU A 478 -27.94 26.46 -40.52
C GLU A 478 -26.48 26.06 -40.35
N GLU A 479 -25.71 25.92 -41.44
CA GLU A 479 -24.26 25.65 -41.37
C GLU A 479 -23.50 26.77 -40.66
N LYS A 480 -23.90 28.04 -40.84
CA LYS A 480 -23.31 29.19 -40.12
C LYS A 480 -23.63 29.14 -38.64
N ILE A 481 -24.86 28.81 -38.26
CA ILE A 481 -25.30 28.68 -36.85
C ILE A 481 -24.57 27.51 -36.18
N ALA A 482 -24.55 26.33 -36.81
CA ALA A 482 -23.83 25.16 -36.31
C ALA A 482 -22.33 25.43 -36.15
N CYS A 483 -21.70 26.10 -37.12
CA CYS A 483 -20.29 26.46 -37.06
C CYS A 483 -20.00 27.49 -35.96
N LYS A 484 -20.85 28.51 -35.77
CA LYS A 484 -20.76 29.47 -34.64
C LYS A 484 -20.95 28.78 -33.29
N SER A 485 -21.92 27.87 -33.17
CA SER A 485 -22.13 27.06 -31.95
C SER A 485 -20.88 26.25 -31.61
N LYS A 486 -20.27 25.61 -32.61
CA LYS A 486 -19.03 24.83 -32.43
C LYS A 486 -17.82 25.70 -32.06
N ILE A 487 -17.73 26.93 -32.57
CA ILE A 487 -16.72 27.91 -32.15
C ILE A 487 -16.90 28.27 -30.68
N LEU A 488 -18.13 28.60 -30.24
CA LEU A 488 -18.42 28.95 -28.84
C LEU A 488 -18.13 27.78 -27.87
N GLU A 489 -18.50 26.55 -28.23
CA GLU A 489 -18.14 25.35 -27.45
C GLU A 489 -16.63 25.18 -27.31
N LEU A 490 -15.87 25.41 -28.39
CA LEU A 490 -14.41 25.29 -28.38
C LEU A 490 -13.75 26.44 -27.62
N GLU A 491 -14.29 27.66 -27.67
CA GLU A 491 -13.84 28.80 -26.87
C GLU A 491 -14.10 28.58 -25.38
N GLU A 492 -15.27 28.07 -24.98
CA GLU A 492 -15.53 27.64 -23.59
C GLU A 492 -14.60 26.52 -23.14
N ALA A 493 -14.42 25.47 -23.96
CA ALA A 493 -13.54 24.36 -23.63
C ALA A 493 -12.07 24.82 -23.50
N THR A 494 -11.66 25.81 -24.30
CA THR A 494 -10.33 26.43 -24.22
C THR A 494 -10.19 27.28 -22.96
N ARG A 495 -11.19 28.11 -22.63
CA ARG A 495 -11.23 28.87 -21.36
C ARG A 495 -11.12 27.95 -20.14
N LYS A 496 -12.00 26.95 -20.04
CA LYS A 496 -12.02 25.95 -18.95
C LYS A 496 -10.65 25.25 -18.81
N LYS A 497 -9.96 24.95 -19.92
CA LYS A 497 -8.59 24.39 -19.89
C LYS A 497 -7.52 25.41 -19.48
N THR A 498 -7.59 26.68 -19.90
CA THR A 498 -6.66 27.71 -19.43
C THR A 498 -6.84 28.02 -17.94
N ASP A 499 -8.07 28.00 -17.41
CA ASP A 499 -8.32 28.19 -15.98
C ASP A 499 -7.74 27.05 -15.14
N ILE A 500 -7.90 25.80 -15.59
CA ILE A 500 -7.23 24.63 -14.98
C ILE A 500 -5.70 24.78 -15.03
N LEU A 501 -5.14 25.21 -16.17
CA LEU A 501 -3.70 25.44 -16.31
C LEU A 501 -3.18 26.53 -15.35
N ASN A 502 -3.95 27.60 -15.15
CA ASN A 502 -3.65 28.69 -14.21
C ASN A 502 -3.67 28.20 -12.75
N VAL A 503 -4.63 27.34 -12.38
CA VAL A 503 -4.67 26.72 -11.04
C VAL A 503 -3.49 25.77 -10.84
N VAL A 504 -3.17 24.91 -11.81
CA VAL A 504 -2.06 23.95 -11.72
C VAL A 504 -0.71 24.66 -11.66
N THR A 505 -0.49 25.72 -12.45
CA THR A 505 0.75 26.51 -12.39
C THR A 505 0.87 27.29 -11.07
N ALA A 506 -0.23 27.82 -10.53
CA ALA A 506 -0.23 28.43 -9.19
C ALA A 506 0.08 27.43 -8.07
N GLN A 507 -0.44 26.20 -8.14
CA GLN A 507 -0.11 25.11 -7.21
C GLN A 507 1.36 24.68 -7.33
N ASN A 508 1.88 24.51 -8.55
CA ASN A 508 3.27 24.16 -8.80
C ASN A 508 4.23 25.24 -8.26
N ASN A 509 3.92 26.53 -8.50
CA ASN A 509 4.69 27.64 -7.95
C ASN A 509 4.68 27.65 -6.40
N LYS A 510 3.55 27.34 -5.75
CA LYS A 510 3.50 27.19 -4.29
C LYS A 510 4.40 26.05 -3.80
N ALA A 511 4.29 24.86 -4.40
CA ALA A 511 5.14 23.72 -4.08
C ALA A 511 6.64 24.05 -4.27
N LYS A 512 7.00 24.84 -5.28
CA LYS A 512 8.36 25.34 -5.52
C LYS A 512 8.84 26.29 -4.42
N THR A 513 8.00 27.21 -3.96
CA THR A 513 8.35 28.10 -2.82
C THR A 513 8.46 27.33 -1.50
N GLU A 514 7.65 26.29 -1.32
CA GLU A 514 7.66 25.43 -0.14
C GLU A 514 8.92 24.54 -0.12
N GLN A 515 9.29 23.96 -1.27
CA GLN A 515 10.56 23.27 -1.48
C GLN A 515 11.76 24.17 -1.14
N LEU A 516 11.82 25.40 -1.67
CA LEU A 516 12.91 26.34 -1.38
C LEU A 516 13.01 26.66 0.11
N ARG A 517 11.87 26.85 0.79
CA ARG A 517 11.83 27.08 2.24
C ARG A 517 12.32 25.88 3.05
N ILE A 518 11.98 24.66 2.63
CA ILE A 518 12.48 23.42 3.24
C ILE A 518 13.99 23.28 3.02
N SER A 519 14.49 23.58 1.82
CA SER A 519 15.94 23.58 1.53
C SER A 519 16.71 24.59 2.40
N GLN A 520 16.20 25.83 2.55
CA GLN A 520 16.81 26.84 3.42
C GLN A 520 16.83 26.40 4.88
N SER A 521 15.72 25.88 5.41
CA SER A 521 15.67 25.35 6.78
C SER A 521 16.61 24.16 6.98
N LEU A 522 16.82 23.33 5.96
CA LEU A 522 17.77 22.22 5.99
C LEU A 522 19.23 22.70 5.99
N GLU A 523 19.57 23.76 5.28
CA GLU A 523 20.89 24.40 5.32
C GLU A 523 21.17 25.05 6.69
N GLU A 524 20.17 25.71 7.28
CA GLU A 524 20.24 26.28 8.64
C GLU A 524 20.51 25.19 9.70
N GLU A 525 19.73 24.09 9.67
CA GLU A 525 19.90 22.96 10.58
C GLU A 525 21.23 22.22 10.35
N GLN A 526 21.70 22.07 9.09
CA GLN A 526 23.06 21.56 8.83
C GLN A 526 24.15 22.50 9.37
N GLY A 527 23.95 23.82 9.29
CA GLY A 527 24.84 24.82 9.88
C GLY A 527 24.85 24.79 11.42
N LEU A 528 23.70 24.51 12.05
CA LEU A 528 23.61 24.26 13.49
C LEU A 528 24.31 22.94 13.87
N PHE A 529 24.08 21.86 13.12
CA PHE A 529 24.68 20.56 13.36
C PHE A 529 26.22 20.59 13.29
N LYS A 530 26.80 21.32 12.33
CA LYS A 530 28.26 21.55 12.24
C LYS A 530 28.78 22.25 13.50
N ARG A 531 28.19 23.40 13.87
CA ARG A 531 28.57 24.17 15.07
C ARG A 531 28.43 23.37 16.38
N LEU A 532 27.39 22.54 16.50
CA LEU A 532 27.22 21.63 17.63
C LEU A 532 28.25 20.50 17.64
N THR A 533 28.65 20.00 16.47
CA THR A 533 29.70 18.98 16.33
C THR A 533 31.07 19.53 16.70
N GLU A 534 31.40 20.74 16.25
CA GLU A 534 32.60 21.50 16.60
C GLU A 534 32.64 21.77 18.11
N ARG A 535 31.56 22.34 18.68
CA ARG A 535 31.46 22.61 20.12
C ARG A 535 31.54 21.34 20.97
N ARG A 536 31.03 20.21 20.49
CA ARG A 536 31.21 18.90 21.14
C ARG A 536 32.68 18.48 21.13
N GLN A 537 33.42 18.69 20.05
CA GLN A 537 34.86 18.39 19.99
C GLN A 537 35.66 19.27 20.95
N GLU A 538 35.39 20.58 21.02
CA GLU A 538 35.99 21.48 22.02
C GLU A 538 35.75 20.97 23.46
N LEU A 539 34.51 20.59 23.78
CA LEU A 539 34.14 20.06 25.10
C LEU A 539 34.86 18.74 25.40
N MET A 540 35.00 17.83 24.42
CA MET A 540 35.78 16.60 24.60
C MET A 540 37.26 16.89 24.87
N PHE A 541 37.89 17.82 24.12
CA PHE A 541 39.28 18.19 24.35
C PHE A 541 39.51 18.83 25.72
N MET A 542 38.57 19.66 26.21
CA MET A 542 38.64 20.20 27.58
C MET A 542 38.47 19.12 28.65
N VAL A 543 37.58 18.14 28.44
CA VAL A 543 37.42 16.99 29.36
C VAL A 543 38.67 16.12 29.37
N GLU A 544 39.26 15.81 28.21
CA GLU A 544 40.54 15.09 28.12
C GLU A 544 41.68 15.83 28.80
N GLY A 545 41.77 17.15 28.61
CA GLY A 545 42.76 18.01 29.28
C GLY A 545 42.62 17.94 30.80
N GLY A 546 41.41 18.16 31.31
CA GLY A 546 41.10 18.06 32.73
C GLY A 546 41.36 16.66 33.31
N GLN A 547 41.11 15.59 32.55
CA GLN A 547 41.47 14.23 32.97
C GLN A 547 42.99 14.02 33.07
N LYS A 548 43.76 14.51 32.09
CA LYS A 548 45.24 14.43 32.08
C LYS A 548 45.87 15.27 33.20
N GLU A 549 45.26 16.40 33.56
CA GLU A 549 45.69 17.20 34.71
C GLU A 549 45.29 16.54 36.05
N LEU A 550 44.10 15.96 36.15
CA LEU A 550 43.63 15.24 37.34
C LEU A 550 44.49 14.00 37.64
N THR A 551 44.93 13.24 36.64
CA THR A 551 45.88 12.13 36.86
C THR A 551 47.24 12.66 37.34
N ARG A 552 47.78 13.70 36.71
CA ARG A 552 49.04 14.35 37.14
C ARG A 552 48.97 14.83 38.60
N LEU A 553 47.88 15.50 38.99
CA LEU A 553 47.66 15.97 40.37
C LEU A 553 47.48 14.79 41.35
N ARG A 554 46.76 13.74 40.95
CA ARG A 554 46.60 12.52 41.75
C ARG A 554 47.93 11.82 42.00
N ASP A 555 48.80 11.74 40.99
CA ASP A 555 50.11 11.09 41.13
C ASP A 555 51.11 11.96 41.91
N SER A 556 51.05 13.29 41.76
CA SER A 556 51.78 14.21 42.64
C SER A 556 51.33 14.08 44.11
N ASN A 557 50.03 13.94 44.38
CA ASN A 557 49.53 13.69 45.74
C ASN A 557 50.03 12.35 46.30
N LYS A 558 50.06 11.26 45.52
CA LYS A 558 50.69 9.99 45.93
C LYS A 558 52.16 10.18 46.31
N GLN A 559 52.92 10.95 45.52
CA GLN A 559 54.33 11.23 45.84
C GLN A 559 54.47 12.00 47.16
N VAL A 560 53.63 13.01 47.42
CA VAL A 560 53.60 13.76 48.69
C VAL A 560 53.21 12.86 49.87
N GLN A 561 52.25 11.95 49.70
CA GLN A 561 51.89 10.97 50.73
C GLN A 561 53.05 10.01 51.04
N VAL A 562 53.79 9.55 50.02
CA VAL A 562 55.00 8.72 50.22
C VAL A 562 56.09 9.50 50.95
N THR A 563 56.33 10.78 50.62
CA THR A 563 57.33 11.59 51.35
C THR A 563 56.90 11.88 52.78
N LEU A 564 55.61 12.11 53.04
CA LEU A 564 55.08 12.27 54.40
C LEU A 564 55.28 10.99 55.24
N ASN A 565 54.96 9.82 54.70
CA ASN A 565 55.15 8.54 55.39
C ASN A 565 56.64 8.26 55.67
N LEU A 566 57.53 8.61 54.74
CA LEU A 566 58.98 8.53 54.94
C LEU A 566 59.50 9.51 55.99
N LEU A 567 58.90 10.70 56.12
CA LEU A 567 59.22 11.66 57.17
C LEU A 567 58.70 11.20 58.54
N GLN A 568 57.49 10.65 58.61
CA GLN A 568 56.95 10.03 59.84
C GLN A 568 57.85 8.89 60.31
N LEU A 569 58.25 7.96 59.43
CA LEU A 569 59.17 6.88 59.78
C LEU A 569 60.52 7.41 60.30
N ARG A 570 61.03 8.53 59.77
CA ARG A 570 62.23 9.20 60.29
C ARG A 570 62.01 9.83 61.66
N VAL A 571 60.83 10.41 61.92
CA VAL A 571 60.46 10.94 63.25
C VAL A 571 60.37 9.80 64.26
N ASP A 572 59.69 8.70 63.95
CA ASP A 572 59.59 7.51 64.81
C ASP A 572 60.96 6.92 65.14
N GLN A 573 61.86 6.84 64.15
CA GLN A 573 63.24 6.42 64.36
C GLN A 573 63.99 7.38 65.29
N ARG A 574 63.80 8.69 65.14
CA ARG A 574 64.44 9.71 66.01
C ARG A 574 63.88 9.69 67.43
N GLN A 575 62.58 9.52 67.62
CA GLN A 575 61.96 9.29 68.92
C GLN A 575 62.50 8.02 69.60
N LYS A 576 62.65 6.92 68.84
CA LYS A 576 63.26 5.67 69.33
C LYS A 576 64.75 5.80 69.67
N THR A 577 65.50 6.70 69.02
CA THR A 577 66.87 7.02 69.46
C THR A 577 66.89 7.94 70.67
N LEU A 578 65.97 8.90 70.77
CA LEU A 578 65.87 9.81 71.91
C LEU A 578 65.54 9.02 73.19
N ALA A 579 64.48 8.21 73.17
CA ALA A 579 64.09 7.37 74.32
C ALA A 579 65.19 6.40 74.79
N LYS A 580 66.10 5.98 73.90
CA LYS A 580 67.29 5.19 74.27
C LYS A 580 68.37 6.02 74.96
N HIS A 581 68.54 7.28 74.56
CA HIS A 581 69.43 8.21 75.24
C HIS A 581 68.83 8.67 76.58
N ASP A 582 67.52 8.87 76.65
CA ASP A 582 66.81 9.19 77.90
C ASP A 582 66.99 8.05 78.93
N SER A 583 66.85 6.78 78.51
CA SER A 583 67.13 5.64 79.40
C SER A 583 68.61 5.54 79.79
N GLN A 584 69.55 5.80 78.87
CA GLN A 584 70.98 5.83 79.18
C GLN A 584 71.35 6.94 80.18
N VAL A 585 70.74 8.12 80.06
CA VAL A 585 70.94 9.22 81.00
C VAL A 585 70.34 8.86 82.36
N TYR A 586 69.14 8.28 82.41
CA TYR A 586 68.52 7.80 83.65
C TYR A 586 69.37 6.74 84.37
N ASP A 587 69.89 5.75 83.63
CA ASP A 587 70.76 4.71 84.19
C ASP A 587 72.06 5.32 84.75
N LEU A 588 72.69 6.27 84.05
CA LEU A 588 73.88 7.00 84.52
C LEU A 588 73.60 7.90 85.73
N GLU A 589 72.43 8.56 85.79
CA GLU A 589 72.04 9.34 86.98
C GLU A 589 71.76 8.45 88.18
N LYS A 590 71.20 7.25 87.97
CA LYS A 590 71.00 6.23 88.99
C LYS A 590 72.34 5.67 89.50
N GLU A 591 73.24 5.27 88.61
CA GLU A 591 74.61 4.83 88.97
C GLU A 591 75.35 5.92 89.76
N LYS A 592 75.25 7.18 89.34
CA LYS A 592 75.81 8.32 90.07
C LYS A 592 75.20 8.45 91.47
N GLN A 593 73.89 8.35 91.63
CA GLN A 593 73.26 8.42 92.96
C GLN A 593 73.67 7.24 93.85
N GLU A 594 73.80 6.03 93.30
CA GLU A 594 74.29 4.85 94.02
C GLU A 594 75.75 5.04 94.48
N LEU A 595 76.61 5.62 93.63
CA LEU A 595 77.98 6.01 94.01
C LEU A 595 78.02 7.14 95.05
N ASP A 596 77.21 8.18 94.90
CA ASP A 596 77.13 9.29 95.87
C ASP A 596 76.58 8.82 97.24
N ASN A 597 75.71 7.81 97.25
CA ASN A 597 75.24 7.15 98.47
C ASN A 597 76.37 6.31 99.08
N ALA A 598 77.01 5.41 98.32
CA ALA A 598 78.13 4.60 98.80
C ALA A 598 79.32 5.43 99.32
N LEU A 599 79.58 6.60 98.71
CA LEU A 599 80.58 7.57 99.19
C LEU A 599 80.15 8.29 100.48
N ARG A 600 78.84 8.48 100.72
CA ARG A 600 78.32 8.98 102.00
C ARG A 600 78.40 7.90 103.07
N ASP A 601 78.00 6.67 102.78
CA ASP A 601 78.07 5.54 103.70
C ASP A 601 79.52 5.24 104.09
N ARG A 602 80.46 5.23 103.13
CA ARG A 602 81.89 5.05 103.42
C ARG A 602 82.50 6.21 104.22
N LYS A 603 82.01 7.44 104.06
CA LYS A 603 82.38 8.58 104.93
C LYS A 603 81.85 8.39 106.36
N VAL A 604 80.63 7.91 106.52
CA VAL A 604 80.04 7.59 107.84
C VAL A 604 80.81 6.44 108.50
N GLU A 605 81.15 5.38 107.75
CA GLU A 605 81.97 4.26 108.24
C GLU A 605 83.38 4.72 108.66
N ILE A 606 84.05 5.56 107.86
CA ILE A 606 85.34 6.15 108.23
C ILE A 606 85.20 7.05 109.48
N GLY A 607 84.10 7.81 109.59
CA GLY A 607 83.77 8.58 110.79
C GLY A 607 83.62 7.68 112.03
N GLN A 608 82.81 6.62 111.93
CA GLN A 608 82.64 5.61 112.99
C GLN A 608 83.95 4.91 113.34
N GLN A 609 84.82 4.61 112.36
CA GLN A 609 86.15 4.08 112.61
C GLN A 609 87.06 5.10 113.31
N MET A 610 87.00 6.38 112.95
CA MET A 610 87.73 7.45 113.65
C MET A 610 87.23 7.63 115.09
N ASP A 611 85.91 7.64 115.31
CA ASP A 611 85.30 7.71 116.63
C ASP A 611 85.62 6.48 117.47
N LEU A 612 85.63 5.29 116.87
CA LEU A 612 86.03 4.04 117.52
C LEU A 612 87.53 3.99 117.80
N MET A 613 88.38 4.59 116.97
CA MET A 613 89.81 4.79 117.27
C MET A 613 90.02 5.86 118.35
N ALA A 614 89.19 6.90 118.43
CA ALA A 614 89.21 7.88 119.51
C ALA A 614 88.62 7.34 120.83
N ALA A 615 87.68 6.40 120.75
CA ALA A 615 87.18 5.62 121.87
C ALA A 615 88.23 4.60 122.33
N LYS A 616 88.89 3.89 121.41
CA LYS A 616 90.05 3.04 121.72
C LYS A 616 91.22 3.84 122.28
N LYS A 617 91.47 5.06 121.81
CA LYS A 617 92.51 5.93 122.40
C LYS A 617 92.16 6.26 123.85
N ARG A 618 90.91 6.66 124.13
CA ARG A 618 90.43 6.89 125.51
C ARG A 618 90.52 5.61 126.34
N SER A 619 90.04 4.48 125.81
CA SER A 619 90.20 3.16 126.42
C SER A 619 91.66 2.84 126.73
N LEU A 620 92.61 3.16 125.84
CA LEU A 620 94.05 2.96 126.07
C LEU A 620 94.68 3.98 127.03
N GLU A 621 94.07 5.16 127.21
CA GLU A 621 94.47 6.16 128.21
C GLU A 621 93.90 5.81 129.60
N ASP A 622 92.68 5.27 129.65
CA ASP A 622 92.01 4.71 130.82
C ASP A 622 92.67 3.39 131.24
N GLU A 623 92.91 2.45 130.31
CA GLU A 623 93.71 1.23 130.46
C GLU A 623 95.15 1.55 130.83
N LYS A 624 95.73 2.69 130.45
CA LYS A 624 97.03 3.15 130.97
C LYS A 624 96.92 3.66 132.41
N SER A 625 95.76 4.16 132.83
CA SER A 625 95.45 4.40 134.25
C SER A 625 95.22 3.09 135.00
N GLU A 626 94.56 2.11 134.38
CA GLU A 626 94.26 0.81 134.97
C GLU A 626 95.47 -0.10 134.98
N LEU A 627 96.39 -0.03 134.01
CA LEU A 627 97.69 -0.71 134.01
C LEU A 627 98.70 -0.03 134.95
N LYS A 628 98.45 1.19 135.43
CA LYS A 628 99.11 1.68 136.65
C LYS A 628 98.52 0.99 137.88
N LYS A 629 97.20 1.11 138.10
CA LYS A 629 96.46 0.44 139.19
C LYS A 629 96.68 -1.08 139.20
N ALA A 630 96.94 -1.68 138.05
CA ALA A 630 97.14 -3.11 137.82
C ALA A 630 98.59 -3.48 137.55
N LEU A 631 99.55 -2.55 137.46
CA LEU A 631 100.93 -2.87 137.84
C LEU A 631 100.99 -3.06 139.35
N GLU A 632 100.34 -2.15 140.09
CA GLU A 632 100.13 -2.25 141.54
C GLU A 632 99.33 -3.54 141.88
N HIS A 633 98.26 -3.84 141.15
CA HIS A 633 97.45 -5.05 141.38
C HIS A 633 98.00 -6.35 140.74
N LEU A 634 98.86 -6.32 139.71
CA LEU A 634 99.58 -7.51 139.22
C LEU A 634 100.77 -7.86 140.12
N HIS A 635 101.38 -6.89 140.81
CA HIS A 635 102.24 -7.19 141.96
C HIS A 635 101.49 -8.09 142.97
N ILE A 636 100.21 -7.81 143.21
CA ILE A 636 99.32 -8.58 144.10
C ILE A 636 98.80 -9.87 143.44
N ARG A 637 98.59 -9.91 142.11
CA ARG A 637 97.91 -11.02 141.40
C ARG A 637 98.86 -12.04 140.76
N ILE A 638 100.09 -11.68 140.41
CA ILE A 638 101.16 -12.65 140.05
C ILE A 638 101.41 -13.61 141.22
N SER A 639 101.35 -13.10 142.46
CA SER A 639 101.37 -13.89 143.71
C SER A 639 100.22 -14.93 143.84
N GLN A 640 99.20 -14.86 142.99
CA GLN A 640 97.98 -15.67 143.09
C GLN A 640 97.73 -16.58 141.88
N LEU A 641 97.94 -16.12 140.65
CA LEU A 641 97.48 -16.83 139.45
C LEU A 641 98.41 -17.90 138.89
N GLN A 642 99.63 -18.04 139.39
CA GLN A 642 100.47 -19.23 139.15
C GLN A 642 99.82 -20.55 139.64
N LYS A 643 98.73 -20.46 140.43
CA LYS A 643 98.13 -21.60 141.15
C LYS A 643 96.91 -22.24 140.46
N LYS A 644 96.63 -22.00 139.16
CA LYS A 644 95.34 -22.43 138.57
C LYS A 644 95.18 -22.65 137.04
N HIS A 645 96.23 -22.80 136.21
CA HIS A 645 96.03 -22.89 134.75
C HIS A 645 95.56 -24.29 134.25
N ASP A 646 95.98 -25.37 134.90
CA ASP A 646 96.33 -26.61 134.19
C ASP A 646 95.17 -27.59 133.82
N ILE A 647 94.01 -27.15 133.26
CA ILE A 647 92.76 -27.98 133.13
C ILE A 647 91.86 -27.83 131.80
N VAL A 648 92.20 -28.54 130.68
CA VAL A 648 91.53 -29.37 129.55
C VAL A 648 89.97 -29.34 129.18
N MET A 649 89.29 -29.76 128.02
CA MET A 649 89.32 -29.73 126.47
C MET A 649 88.05 -30.43 125.73
N ASP A 650 87.97 -30.58 124.37
CA ASP A 650 87.13 -31.46 123.40
C ASP A 650 85.66 -31.06 122.88
N THR A 651 84.88 -31.54 121.82
CA THR A 651 84.84 -32.54 120.63
C THR A 651 83.75 -32.22 119.47
N LEU A 652 83.39 -33.07 118.42
CA LEU A 652 82.64 -32.74 117.10
C LEU A 652 81.66 -33.82 116.37
N GLY A 653 80.94 -33.55 115.20
CA GLY A 653 79.99 -34.46 114.38
C GLY A 653 79.44 -34.06 112.92
N LYS A 654 78.56 -34.86 112.16
CA LYS A 654 78.03 -34.79 110.69
C LYS A 654 76.63 -35.54 110.38
N GLU A 655 75.88 -35.74 109.22
CA GLU A 655 75.81 -35.49 107.69
C GLU A 655 74.31 -35.32 107.06
N GLU A 656 73.65 -35.63 105.86
CA GLU A 656 73.66 -36.53 104.59
C GLU A 656 72.71 -36.10 103.32
N GLU A 657 72.10 -36.96 102.39
CA GLU A 657 71.54 -36.74 100.93
C GLU A 657 69.98 -37.06 100.58
N GLY A 658 69.20 -37.12 99.41
CA GLY A 658 69.10 -36.97 97.85
C GLY A 658 67.70 -37.57 97.23
N GLU A 659 67.07 -37.68 95.98
CA GLU A 659 66.80 -37.15 94.52
C GLU A 659 65.54 -37.96 93.82
N ASP A 660 64.83 -37.95 92.61
CA ASP A 660 64.39 -37.27 91.27
C ASP A 660 63.03 -37.98 90.65
N PHE A 661 62.30 -38.01 89.46
CA PHE A 661 62.12 -37.55 87.98
C PHE A 661 60.60 -37.78 87.45
N SER A 662 59.94 -37.82 86.20
CA SER A 662 60.02 -37.67 84.66
C SER A 662 58.62 -37.70 83.84
N VAL A 663 58.44 -37.46 82.48
CA VAL A 663 57.08 -37.23 81.69
C VAL A 663 56.95 -37.47 80.08
N ALA A 664 55.76 -37.85 79.43
CA ALA A 664 55.11 -37.40 78.09
C ALA A 664 54.34 -38.41 77.11
N ARG A 665 53.25 -37.99 76.37
CA ARG A 665 52.96 -38.43 74.93
C ARG A 665 51.83 -37.87 73.99
N PHE A 666 50.52 -37.84 74.32
CA PHE A 666 49.50 -38.61 73.52
C PHE A 666 48.71 -38.10 72.25
N LYS A 667 48.18 -36.86 72.12
CA LYS A 667 46.94 -36.54 71.33
C LYS A 667 47.01 -36.30 69.79
N ILE A 668 47.03 -37.32 68.91
CA ILE A 668 46.91 -37.13 67.43
C ILE A 668 46.10 -38.25 66.69
N LYS A 669 44.78 -38.41 66.95
CA LYS A 669 43.96 -39.38 66.18
C LYS A 669 42.48 -39.02 65.90
N MET A 670 41.92 -37.97 66.50
CA MET A 670 40.49 -37.62 66.39
C MET A 670 40.16 -36.69 65.20
N ALA A 671 40.75 -36.93 64.03
CA ALA A 671 40.59 -36.09 62.83
C ALA A 671 40.18 -36.88 61.57
N GLN A 672 39.65 -38.10 61.76
CA GLN A 672 39.23 -38.98 60.66
C GLN A 672 37.74 -38.85 60.28
N GLU A 673 36.95 -38.05 61.01
CA GLU A 673 35.53 -37.76 60.75
C GLU A 673 35.32 -36.79 59.56
N ARG A 674 36.11 -37.00 58.50
CA ARG A 674 36.13 -36.23 57.24
C ARG A 674 35.38 -36.98 56.11
N HIS A 675 34.53 -37.94 56.44
CA HIS A 675 33.98 -38.91 55.48
C HIS A 675 32.46 -38.81 55.25
N GLU A 676 31.68 -38.38 56.24
CA GLU A 676 30.23 -38.64 56.27
C GLU A 676 29.37 -37.64 55.47
N LEU A 677 29.91 -36.47 55.13
CA LEU A 677 29.15 -35.36 54.51
C LEU A 677 29.07 -35.38 52.97
N GLN A 678 29.42 -36.50 52.31
CA GLN A 678 29.38 -36.60 50.84
C GLN A 678 28.47 -37.73 50.31
N GLN A 679 27.79 -38.51 51.16
CA GLN A 679 26.90 -39.61 50.74
C GLN A 679 25.45 -39.19 50.44
N ILE A 680 25.10 -37.91 50.55
CA ILE A 680 23.72 -37.41 50.40
C ILE A 680 23.41 -36.92 48.96
N GLY A 681 24.40 -36.95 48.05
CA GLY A 681 24.21 -36.52 46.65
C GLY A 681 23.46 -37.52 45.76
N ASP A 682 23.75 -38.81 45.90
CA ASP A 682 23.48 -39.80 44.83
C ASP A 682 22.03 -40.31 44.77
N GLU A 683 21.19 -40.03 45.78
CA GLU A 683 19.80 -40.53 45.83
C GLU A 683 18.81 -39.76 44.93
N LEU A 684 19.19 -38.61 44.36
CA LEU A 684 18.29 -37.76 43.56
C LEU A 684 18.18 -38.20 42.09
N ASP A 685 19.28 -38.64 41.45
CA ASP A 685 19.28 -39.06 40.04
C ASP A 685 18.48 -40.36 39.78
N SER A 686 18.24 -41.15 40.83
CA SER A 686 17.47 -42.40 40.81
C SER A 686 16.03 -42.24 40.29
N LYS A 687 15.45 -41.03 40.38
CA LYS A 687 14.03 -40.78 40.09
C LYS A 687 13.72 -40.43 38.63
N ILE A 688 14.71 -40.10 37.80
CA ILE A 688 14.49 -39.67 36.41
C ILE A 688 14.23 -40.88 35.48
N LYS A 689 14.91 -42.02 35.69
CA LYS A 689 14.87 -43.21 34.81
C LYS A 689 13.59 -44.08 34.93
N LYS A 690 12.44 -43.49 35.23
CA LYS A 690 11.14 -44.20 35.34
C LYS A 690 10.01 -43.67 34.43
N ALA A 691 10.27 -42.66 33.61
CA ALA A 691 9.26 -42.03 32.74
C ALA A 691 9.30 -42.48 31.26
N GLU A 692 10.29 -43.28 30.85
CA GLU A 692 10.66 -43.44 29.43
C GLU A 692 10.09 -44.72 28.74
N ASN A 693 9.22 -45.49 29.40
CA ASN A 693 8.87 -46.87 28.99
C ASN A 693 7.42 -47.13 28.50
N GLU A 694 6.57 -46.12 28.31
CA GLU A 694 5.15 -46.33 27.91
C GLU A 694 4.84 -46.12 26.41
N ILE A 695 5.84 -45.77 25.59
CA ILE A 695 5.64 -45.42 24.16
C ILE A 695 5.31 -46.60 23.21
N PRO A 696 5.96 -47.79 23.26
CA PRO A 696 5.87 -48.77 22.17
C PRO A 696 4.56 -49.58 22.11
N ALA A 697 3.59 -49.31 22.99
CA ALA A 697 2.29 -49.99 22.99
C ALA A 697 1.28 -49.39 21.97
N MET A 698 1.48 -48.15 21.52
CA MET A 698 0.51 -47.44 20.67
C MET A 698 0.67 -47.68 19.15
N GLU A 699 1.85 -48.10 18.68
CA GLU A 699 2.14 -48.12 17.23
C GLU A 699 1.44 -49.25 16.46
N ASN A 700 1.24 -50.42 17.07
CA ASN A 700 0.73 -51.59 16.34
C ASN A 700 -0.78 -51.50 16.01
N THR A 701 -1.57 -50.75 16.79
CA THR A 701 -3.01 -50.59 16.55
C THR A 701 -3.31 -49.73 15.31
N LEU A 702 -2.36 -48.89 14.87
CA LEU A 702 -2.52 -48.00 13.71
C LEU A 702 -2.52 -48.76 12.37
N ARG A 703 -1.77 -49.85 12.24
CA ARG A 703 -1.53 -50.54 10.94
C ARG A 703 -2.74 -51.30 10.38
N VAL A 704 -3.69 -51.69 11.23
CA VAL A 704 -4.93 -52.36 10.77
C VAL A 704 -5.95 -51.32 10.25
N ILE A 705 -5.95 -50.12 10.84
CA ILE A 705 -6.88 -49.04 10.50
C ILE A 705 -6.50 -48.37 9.16
N SER A 706 -5.22 -48.30 8.81
CA SER A 706 -4.78 -47.70 7.53
C SER A 706 -5.31 -48.44 6.30
N ALA A 707 -5.21 -49.78 6.27
CA ALA A 707 -5.58 -50.58 5.09
C ALA A 707 -7.08 -50.46 4.71
N ALA A 708 -7.97 -50.41 5.70
CA ALA A 708 -9.39 -50.21 5.46
C ALA A 708 -9.72 -48.77 4.99
N ASN A 709 -8.99 -47.78 5.50
CA ASN A 709 -9.16 -46.38 5.08
C ASN A 709 -8.74 -46.15 3.62
N ASP A 710 -7.69 -46.82 3.13
CA ASP A 710 -7.16 -46.55 1.78
C ASP A 710 -8.03 -47.10 0.64
N CYS A 711 -8.98 -48.00 0.93
CA CYS A 711 -10.07 -48.34 0.00
C CYS A 711 -11.22 -47.32 0.07
N TYR A 712 -11.56 -46.82 1.27
CA TYR A 712 -12.59 -45.78 1.42
C TYR A 712 -12.19 -44.45 0.79
N LYS A 713 -10.92 -44.02 0.92
CA LYS A 713 -10.41 -42.77 0.31
C LYS A 713 -10.66 -42.73 -1.19
N ARG A 714 -10.25 -43.77 -1.94
CA ARG A 714 -10.36 -43.82 -3.41
C ARG A 714 -11.80 -43.66 -3.93
N ASN A 715 -12.81 -43.99 -3.13
CA ASN A 715 -14.22 -43.87 -3.48
C ASN A 715 -14.93 -42.67 -2.81
N LEU A 716 -14.19 -41.86 -2.02
CA LEU A 716 -14.67 -40.63 -1.39
C LEU A 716 -13.87 -39.38 -1.81
N ASP A 717 -12.78 -39.54 -2.57
CA ASP A 717 -12.02 -38.45 -3.20
C ASP A 717 -12.90 -37.75 -4.24
N SER A 718 -13.61 -36.69 -3.82
CA SER A 718 -14.52 -35.90 -4.65
C SER A 718 -13.78 -34.88 -5.55
N ILE A 719 -12.68 -35.32 -6.18
CA ILE A 719 -11.78 -34.49 -7.00
C ILE A 719 -11.50 -35.24 -8.30
N ASP A 720 -11.83 -34.63 -9.45
CA ASP A 720 -11.50 -35.19 -10.76
C ASP A 720 -9.97 -35.32 -10.93
N SER A 721 -9.55 -36.43 -11.54
CA SER A 721 -8.13 -36.79 -11.74
C SER A 721 -7.33 -35.78 -12.58
N ASN A 722 -8.03 -34.83 -13.22
CA ASN A 722 -7.48 -33.76 -14.06
C ASN A 722 -7.60 -32.34 -13.49
N SER A 723 -7.97 -32.15 -12.21
CA SER A 723 -7.91 -30.81 -11.58
C SER A 723 -6.47 -30.25 -11.61
N PRO A 724 -6.27 -28.94 -11.86
CA PRO A 724 -4.93 -28.35 -11.92
C PRO A 724 -4.19 -28.45 -10.57
N GLU A 725 -4.91 -28.35 -9.46
CA GLU A 725 -4.36 -28.53 -8.10
C GLU A 725 -3.85 -29.98 -7.89
N MET A 726 -4.53 -30.97 -8.45
CA MET A 726 -4.12 -32.38 -8.36
C MET A 726 -2.93 -32.69 -9.30
N GLN A 727 -2.83 -32.01 -10.45
CA GLN A 727 -1.64 -32.07 -11.30
C GLN A 727 -0.43 -31.40 -10.66
N GLU A 728 -0.61 -30.22 -10.03
CA GLU A 728 0.46 -29.56 -9.29
C GLU A 728 0.90 -30.37 -8.07
N LYS A 729 -0.05 -30.96 -7.32
CA LYS A 729 0.24 -31.92 -6.24
C LYS A 729 1.08 -33.09 -6.74
N LYS A 730 0.66 -33.79 -7.80
CA LYS A 730 1.45 -34.90 -8.40
C LYS A 730 2.86 -34.45 -8.77
N ARG A 731 3.00 -33.28 -9.41
CA ARG A 731 4.28 -32.71 -9.83
C ARG A 731 5.17 -32.26 -8.66
N LEU A 732 4.59 -32.00 -7.49
CA LEU A 732 5.32 -31.75 -6.24
C LEU A 732 5.66 -33.06 -5.51
N GLU A 733 4.80 -34.07 -5.56
CA GLU A 733 5.05 -35.41 -5.01
C GLU A 733 6.12 -36.17 -5.83
N GLU A 734 6.12 -36.06 -7.16
CA GLU A 734 7.20 -36.52 -8.05
C GLU A 734 8.53 -35.84 -7.68
N LYS A 735 8.57 -34.51 -7.59
CA LYS A 735 9.77 -33.79 -7.13
C LYS A 735 10.22 -34.18 -5.72
N LEU A 736 9.28 -34.48 -4.82
CA LEU A 736 9.58 -34.92 -3.47
C LEU A 736 10.20 -36.33 -3.47
N GLU A 737 9.71 -37.24 -4.31
CA GLU A 737 10.27 -38.59 -4.40
C GLU A 737 11.58 -38.61 -5.20
N ASP A 738 11.71 -37.83 -6.28
CA ASP A 738 12.98 -37.59 -6.99
C ASP A 738 14.05 -37.03 -6.05
N THR A 739 13.70 -36.06 -5.20
CA THR A 739 14.65 -35.50 -4.22
C THR A 739 14.95 -36.46 -3.07
N LYS A 740 14.02 -37.33 -2.65
CA LYS A 740 14.32 -38.45 -1.73
C LYS A 740 15.18 -39.53 -2.38
N ILE A 741 15.00 -39.83 -3.66
CA ILE A 741 15.82 -40.78 -4.42
C ILE A 741 17.23 -40.22 -4.54
N ASN A 742 17.39 -38.97 -5.01
CA ASN A 742 18.68 -38.28 -5.01
C ASN A 742 19.30 -38.21 -3.61
N LEU A 743 18.52 -37.95 -2.55
CA LEU A 743 19.04 -37.94 -1.17
C LEU A 743 19.52 -39.33 -0.73
N LYS A 744 18.80 -40.41 -1.08
CA LYS A 744 19.22 -41.79 -0.82
C LYS A 744 20.45 -42.16 -1.63
N GLU A 745 20.52 -41.79 -2.90
CA GLU A 745 21.68 -41.98 -3.77
C GLU A 745 22.90 -41.25 -3.21
N ARG A 746 22.78 -39.97 -2.84
CA ARG A 746 23.87 -39.22 -2.16
C ARG A 746 24.21 -39.80 -0.79
N GLN A 747 23.27 -40.40 -0.05
CA GLN A 747 23.57 -41.13 1.19
C GLN A 747 24.26 -42.48 0.95
N MET A 748 23.98 -43.16 -0.17
CA MET A 748 24.66 -44.40 -0.56
C MET A 748 26.05 -44.10 -1.13
N GLU A 749 26.21 -43.06 -1.96
CA GLU A 749 27.50 -42.52 -2.36
C GLU A 749 28.33 -42.09 -1.14
N LEU A 750 27.75 -41.36 -0.17
CA LEU A 750 28.46 -41.00 1.06
C LEU A 750 28.87 -42.22 1.89
N LYS A 751 28.07 -43.30 1.89
CA LYS A 751 28.44 -44.57 2.54
C LYS A 751 29.53 -45.32 1.76
N GLU A 752 29.49 -45.33 0.43
CA GLU A 752 30.55 -45.89 -0.40
C GLU A 752 31.85 -45.09 -0.29
N ILE A 753 31.77 -43.77 -0.23
CA ILE A 753 32.93 -42.89 -0.05
C ILE A 753 33.48 -43.04 1.37
N ALA A 754 32.62 -43.12 2.41
CA ALA A 754 33.07 -43.42 3.77
C ALA A 754 33.68 -44.83 3.89
N ALA A 755 33.12 -45.83 3.20
CA ALA A 755 33.70 -47.18 3.15
C ALA A 755 35.05 -47.19 2.43
N LYS A 756 35.16 -46.53 1.26
CA LYS A 756 36.41 -46.39 0.51
C LYS A 756 37.45 -45.57 1.27
N ILE A 757 37.04 -44.54 2.03
CA ILE A 757 37.92 -43.84 2.98
C ILE A 757 38.39 -44.80 4.06
N HIS A 758 37.50 -45.59 4.68
CA HIS A 758 37.89 -46.53 5.73
C HIS A 758 38.79 -47.67 5.18
N GLU A 759 38.59 -48.14 3.95
CA GLU A 759 39.48 -49.08 3.25
C GLU A 759 40.83 -48.44 2.88
N LEU A 760 40.86 -47.15 2.53
CA LEU A 760 42.09 -46.39 2.27
C LEU A 760 42.85 -46.05 3.55
N GLU A 761 42.15 -45.77 4.66
CA GLU A 761 42.73 -45.60 6.00
C GLU A 761 43.26 -46.93 6.54
N PHE A 762 42.53 -48.03 6.33
CA PHE A 762 42.98 -49.37 6.69
C PHE A 762 44.20 -49.79 5.88
N SER A 763 44.17 -49.68 4.55
CA SER A 763 45.34 -49.98 3.71
C SER A 763 46.49 -48.99 3.89
N LEU A 764 46.25 -47.73 4.30
CA LEU A 764 47.31 -46.85 4.80
C LEU A 764 47.92 -47.36 6.11
N SER A 765 47.12 -47.90 7.05
CA SER A 765 47.64 -48.51 8.27
C SER A 765 48.44 -49.78 7.99
N GLU A 766 47.97 -50.65 7.09
CA GLU A 766 48.72 -51.82 6.62
C GLU A 766 50.01 -51.41 5.88
N LEU A 767 49.98 -50.34 5.07
CA LEU A 767 51.17 -49.81 4.40
C LEU A 767 52.16 -49.19 5.39
N LEU A 768 51.70 -48.52 6.46
CA LEU A 768 52.56 -48.00 7.53
C LEU A 768 53.19 -49.14 8.36
N GLU A 769 52.42 -50.19 8.69
CA GLU A 769 52.97 -51.40 9.33
C GLU A 769 53.95 -52.13 8.40
N CYS A 770 53.68 -52.18 7.09
CA CYS A 770 54.61 -52.69 6.10
C CYS A 770 55.85 -51.80 5.94
N GLU A 771 55.73 -50.47 6.05
CA GLU A 771 56.87 -49.55 6.02
C GLU A 771 57.75 -49.71 7.25
N GLU A 772 57.18 -49.81 8.45
CA GLU A 772 57.92 -50.13 9.68
C GLU A 772 58.56 -51.53 9.62
N ARG A 773 57.86 -52.54 9.10
CA ARG A 773 58.44 -53.88 8.89
C ARG A 773 59.56 -53.86 7.86
N VAL A 774 59.43 -53.15 6.74
CA VAL A 774 60.49 -52.98 5.73
C VAL A 774 61.66 -52.14 6.27
N LYS A 775 61.42 -51.15 7.14
CA LYS A 775 62.50 -50.45 7.88
C LYS A 775 63.23 -51.37 8.86
N ALA A 776 62.52 -52.30 9.51
CA ALA A 776 63.14 -53.31 10.37
C ALA A 776 63.96 -54.30 9.54
N GLU A 777 63.38 -54.90 8.51
CA GLU A 777 64.08 -55.78 7.56
C GLU A 777 65.26 -55.07 6.88
N TRP A 778 65.15 -53.77 6.57
CA TRP A 778 66.25 -52.98 6.02
C TRP A 778 67.36 -52.74 7.05
N LYS A 779 67.04 -52.46 8.33
CA LYS A 779 68.04 -52.36 9.40
C LYS A 779 68.77 -53.68 9.62
N ASP A 780 68.04 -54.80 9.63
CA ASP A 780 68.65 -56.13 9.77
C ASP A 780 69.48 -56.51 8.54
N ARG A 781 69.04 -56.12 7.33
CA ARG A 781 69.81 -56.27 6.08
C ARG A 781 71.03 -55.35 6.03
N ASP A 782 70.97 -54.14 6.56
CA ASP A 782 72.08 -53.18 6.67
C ASP A 782 73.12 -53.65 7.71
N VAL A 783 72.67 -54.18 8.86
CA VAL A 783 73.54 -54.88 9.82
C VAL A 783 74.19 -56.11 9.18
N SER A 784 73.42 -56.91 8.42
CA SER A 784 73.94 -58.09 7.70
C SER A 784 74.90 -57.71 6.58
N ALA A 785 74.64 -56.62 5.85
CA ALA A 785 75.50 -56.11 4.79
C ALA A 785 76.82 -55.60 5.37
N ARG A 786 76.79 -54.83 6.47
CA ARG A 786 78.00 -54.39 7.18
C ARG A 786 78.80 -55.55 7.78
N ALA A 787 78.16 -56.65 8.14
CA ALA A 787 78.84 -57.87 8.54
C ALA A 787 79.52 -58.55 7.33
N LEU A 788 78.81 -58.68 6.20
CA LEU A 788 79.36 -59.21 4.95
C LEU A 788 80.47 -58.34 4.35
N ASP A 789 80.36 -57.01 4.42
CA ASP A 789 81.42 -56.08 4.00
C ASP A 789 82.67 -56.27 4.88
N LYS A 790 82.51 -56.51 6.19
CA LYS A 790 83.61 -56.90 7.08
C LYS A 790 84.23 -58.25 6.71
N GLU A 791 83.40 -59.25 6.43
CA GLU A 791 83.88 -60.55 5.95
C GLU A 791 84.57 -60.42 4.59
N LEU A 792 84.13 -59.49 3.74
CA LEU A 792 84.68 -59.25 2.40
C LEU A 792 85.96 -58.40 2.45
N GLU A 793 86.09 -57.44 3.37
CA GLU A 793 87.38 -56.81 3.74
C GLU A 793 88.35 -57.87 4.28
N GLU A 794 87.90 -58.77 5.15
CA GLU A 794 88.70 -59.89 5.63
C GLU A 794 89.12 -60.83 4.49
N GLN A 795 88.21 -61.21 3.58
CA GLN A 795 88.51 -62.06 2.42
C GLN A 795 89.42 -61.35 1.41
N GLN A 796 89.26 -60.05 1.17
CA GLN A 796 90.19 -59.26 0.36
C GLN A 796 91.56 -59.16 1.04
N SER A 797 91.64 -59.05 2.37
CA SER A 797 92.92 -59.11 3.10
C SER A 797 93.61 -60.47 3.02
N LYS A 798 92.83 -61.55 2.81
CA LYS A 798 93.31 -62.92 2.58
C LYS A 798 93.72 -63.12 1.12
N LEU A 799 92.96 -62.61 0.15
CA LEU A 799 93.30 -62.60 -1.28
C LEU A 799 94.54 -61.77 -1.60
N ALA A 800 94.67 -60.55 -1.06
CA ALA A 800 95.86 -59.70 -1.24
C ALA A 800 97.14 -60.27 -0.59
N ARG A 801 97.02 -61.34 0.22
CA ARG A 801 98.15 -62.18 0.67
C ARG A 801 98.39 -63.38 -0.23
N ALA A 802 97.35 -63.92 -0.87
CA ALA A 802 97.46 -64.98 -1.87
C ALA A 802 98.03 -64.48 -3.21
N GLU A 803 97.74 -63.24 -3.63
CA GLU A 803 98.30 -62.62 -4.85
C GLU A 803 99.80 -62.23 -4.72
N LYS A 804 100.52 -62.75 -3.71
CA LYS A 804 101.94 -62.51 -3.45
C LYS A 804 102.75 -63.76 -3.07
N LEU A 805 102.19 -64.97 -3.25
CA LEU A 805 102.87 -66.27 -3.12
C LEU A 805 102.43 -67.24 -4.21
#